data_AF-I4Y7P8-F1
#
_entry.id   AF-I4Y7P8-F1
#
_cell.length_a   1.000
_cell.length_b   1.000
_cell.length_c   1.000
_cell.angle_alpha   90.00
_cell.angle_beta   90.00
_cell.angle_gamma   90.00
#
_symmetry.space_group_name_H-M   'P 1'
#
loop_
_entity.id
_entity.type
_entity.pdbx_description
1 polymer ?
#
loop_
_entity_poly.entity_id
_entity_poly.type
_entity_poly.pdbx_seq_one_letter_code
_entity_poly.pdbx_strand_id
1 'polypeptide(L)'
;MSSTSTTKLVGSCYQSGSTPNASALSKLIYHVHANKKKRESVGSHLLRQTRQSSRVFHDPRKRCQILTTLNIINQITLQSPPKAPLLPSYVIQIVDTALSPPVPPDMEVRVLSINALISLFAKHPEIEIASEILPAFQSILFRINSMACNNDSDEYTRNRTRQIALTGLKSLFSTRIVENLPEEDRRKALTVIIVSLLDNLLTDSNKLDVLQHQVMPNLDYSPVDQLIYDPEKQEKVNIDEVQLAILSLSIYRQIFINITNKSLIEEIITPALDSLDKNKRWREVDWLNWMMENVLMWTPIQFRYLIPLTVLKLLLDSKETFPTTTKQSGYLHILAHLFSREDPVSGIQVMDIVEKLIEFAQYRFIIDNQDALAPMSINTLSKLATHTYYSDQIADMSAKIIDQMTTVQFHEKGNVRDDLLRLLLSSLSGILAAAYDGPATDIPSTPQETETPPYSPKGKEKAVIIPKLKVPVSNKRTRVSPLDWQRTVSLLIEPNYGVRVAYVRALAGFIEGELNLADTSHEVMFEKFVNALNASIYTLAICRNLADTNIIEEAEGTAHIDNSLSRLKKVAQMTHTKPSLPSNTATPSDFSALLSIIVALHRRDICQALLILVPFLRALDNHAIQLMLGPGLQSSGSRRGSFASWAASPSARSGLNVGVDERAKCKAIRELVARSWYEIGDRWGNERIKQLASDGLNRIGITLLSQPTQIDVREQPMFGLQTPQAMLFPSEDDWDQVHDGESSKTGRPIVDELKAIDVIVNDPSVIAATGLTKAELLERLQLEWTFERAVDVASKETYNKFVTDGIVKRRMSESQNNRDRKHISVVELREALESRTSPCISRNSKEVDVDFVLNRI
;
A
#
# COMPACT_ATOMS: atom_id res chain seq x y z
N MET A 1 8.08 5.98 -77.80
CA MET A 1 8.37 4.96 -76.77
C MET A 1 7.23 3.95 -76.74
N SER A 2 7.50 2.67 -76.99
CA SER A 2 6.47 1.62 -77.04
C SER A 2 5.87 1.39 -75.66
N SER A 3 4.62 1.81 -75.45
CA SER A 3 3.90 1.55 -74.20
C SER A 3 3.73 0.04 -74.00
N THR A 4 4.28 -0.51 -72.92
CA THR A 4 4.04 -1.91 -72.51
C THR A 4 2.54 -2.17 -72.35
N SER A 5 2.09 -3.41 -72.61
CA SER A 5 0.66 -3.81 -72.48
C SER A 5 0.06 -3.38 -71.13
N THR A 6 0.84 -3.51 -70.04
CA THR A 6 0.46 -3.06 -68.69
C THR A 6 0.19 -1.56 -68.61
N THR A 7 0.99 -0.72 -69.28
CA THR A 7 0.85 0.74 -69.27
C THR A 7 -0.46 1.17 -69.93
N LYS A 8 -0.83 0.54 -71.06
CA LYS A 8 -2.12 0.80 -71.72
C LYS A 8 -3.30 0.38 -70.86
N LEU A 9 -3.19 -0.77 -70.18
CA LEU A 9 -4.25 -1.29 -69.31
C LEU A 9 -4.47 -0.40 -68.08
N VAL A 10 -3.39 0.02 -67.40
CA VAL A 10 -3.48 0.95 -66.28
C VAL A 10 -4.02 2.31 -66.74
N GLY A 11 -3.53 2.84 -67.88
CA GLY A 11 -4.04 4.08 -68.47
C GLY A 11 -5.53 4.06 -68.77
N SER A 12 -6.07 2.92 -69.24
CA SER A 12 -7.51 2.75 -69.54
C SER A 12 -8.43 2.78 -68.31
N CYS A 13 -7.86 2.69 -67.11
CA CYS A 13 -8.61 2.82 -65.86
C CYS A 13 -8.90 4.28 -65.49
N TYR A 14 -8.15 5.25 -66.02
CA TYR A 14 -8.34 6.68 -65.72
C TYR A 14 -9.36 7.31 -66.68
N GLN A 15 -10.41 7.92 -66.11
CA GLN A 15 -11.41 8.70 -66.83
C GLN A 15 -11.35 10.17 -66.37
N SER A 16 -12.24 11.02 -66.86
CA SER A 16 -12.28 12.45 -66.49
C SER A 16 -12.69 12.72 -65.02
N GLY A 17 -13.06 11.70 -64.25
CA GLY A 17 -13.49 11.81 -62.85
C GLY A 17 -12.60 11.04 -61.85
N SER A 18 -12.98 11.03 -60.57
CA SER A 18 -12.24 10.37 -59.48
C SER A 18 -12.47 8.85 -59.39
N THR A 19 -13.52 8.32 -60.02
CA THR A 19 -13.84 6.89 -60.06
C THR A 19 -13.17 6.18 -61.25
N PRO A 20 -12.56 4.99 -61.05
CA PRO A 20 -11.94 4.25 -62.14
C PRO A 20 -12.98 3.63 -63.08
N ASN A 21 -12.58 3.40 -64.34
CA ASN A 21 -13.39 2.66 -65.30
C ASN A 21 -13.58 1.20 -64.84
N ALA A 22 -14.81 0.82 -64.46
CA ALA A 22 -15.12 -0.49 -63.91
C ALA A 22 -14.68 -1.66 -64.83
N SER A 23 -14.93 -1.56 -66.14
CA SER A 23 -14.57 -2.62 -67.11
C SER A 23 -13.06 -2.78 -67.25
N ALA A 24 -12.32 -1.66 -67.27
CA ALA A 24 -10.87 -1.69 -67.32
C ALA A 24 -10.25 -2.18 -66.00
N LEU A 25 -10.85 -1.79 -64.87
CA LEU A 25 -10.42 -2.19 -63.54
C LEU A 25 -10.56 -3.71 -63.34
N SER A 26 -11.67 -4.33 -63.74
CA SER A 26 -11.82 -5.79 -63.66
C SER A 26 -10.75 -6.52 -64.47
N LYS A 27 -10.42 -6.02 -65.67
CA LYS A 27 -9.32 -6.56 -66.50
C LYS A 27 -7.95 -6.36 -65.84
N LEU A 28 -7.74 -5.21 -65.20
CA LEU A 28 -6.51 -4.92 -64.46
C LEU A 28 -6.34 -5.86 -63.26
N ILE A 29 -7.40 -6.11 -62.50
CA ILE A 29 -7.38 -7.03 -61.35
C ILE A 29 -7.04 -8.46 -61.81
N TYR A 30 -7.67 -8.94 -62.88
CA TYR A 30 -7.31 -10.23 -63.48
C TYR A 30 -5.83 -10.26 -63.92
N HIS A 31 -5.33 -9.17 -64.50
CA HIS A 31 -3.93 -9.06 -64.90
C HIS A 31 -2.95 -9.07 -63.72
N VAL A 32 -3.31 -8.44 -62.59
CA VAL A 32 -2.54 -8.42 -61.35
C VAL A 32 -2.46 -9.83 -60.73
N HIS A 33 -3.54 -10.60 -60.78
CA HIS A 33 -3.58 -11.96 -60.22
C HIS A 33 -2.81 -12.99 -61.05
N ALA A 34 -2.57 -12.72 -62.33
CA ALA A 34 -1.95 -13.69 -63.24
C ALA A 34 -0.52 -14.12 -62.83
N ASN A 35 0.37 -13.21 -62.42
CA ASN A 35 1.69 -13.57 -61.88
C ASN A 35 2.40 -12.42 -61.14
N LYS A 36 3.50 -12.73 -60.44
CA LYS A 36 4.31 -11.77 -59.67
C LYS A 36 4.85 -10.60 -60.52
N LYS A 37 5.39 -10.87 -61.72
CA LYS A 37 5.96 -9.84 -62.63
C LYS A 37 4.91 -8.83 -63.08
N LYS A 38 3.69 -9.28 -63.36
CA LYS A 38 2.56 -8.40 -63.72
C LYS A 38 2.13 -7.55 -62.53
N ARG A 39 2.11 -8.12 -61.32
CA ARG A 39 1.89 -7.40 -60.06
C ARG A 39 2.91 -6.28 -59.85
N GLU A 40 4.20 -6.59 -60.00
CA GLU A 40 5.29 -5.61 -59.93
C GLU A 40 5.15 -4.52 -61.00
N SER A 41 4.85 -4.89 -62.24
CA SER A 41 4.68 -3.95 -63.33
C SER A 41 3.48 -3.01 -63.11
N VAL A 42 2.37 -3.50 -62.56
CA VAL A 42 1.21 -2.66 -62.23
C VAL A 42 1.51 -1.76 -61.04
N GLY A 43 2.01 -2.32 -59.93
CA GLY A 43 2.33 -1.57 -58.71
C GLY A 43 3.35 -0.46 -58.95
N SER A 44 4.43 -0.75 -59.70
CA SER A 44 5.45 0.24 -60.06
C SER A 44 4.92 1.34 -60.98
N HIS A 45 4.00 1.01 -61.89
CA HIS A 45 3.36 2.00 -62.76
C HIS A 45 2.45 2.93 -61.97
N LEU A 46 1.57 2.38 -61.12
CA LEU A 46 0.70 3.16 -60.24
C LEU A 46 1.51 4.07 -59.32
N LEU A 47 2.56 3.55 -58.66
CA LEU A 47 3.44 4.34 -57.81
C LEU A 47 4.12 5.49 -58.56
N ARG A 48 4.65 5.23 -59.76
CA ARG A 48 5.27 6.27 -60.59
C ARG A 48 4.26 7.36 -60.96
N GLN A 49 3.04 6.98 -61.28
CA GLN A 49 1.97 7.90 -61.62
C GLN A 49 1.54 8.74 -60.41
N THR A 50 1.40 8.14 -59.23
CA THR A 50 1.11 8.86 -57.98
C THR A 50 2.21 9.87 -57.67
N ARG A 51 3.50 9.49 -57.81
CA ARG A 51 4.63 10.40 -57.59
C ARG A 51 4.62 11.60 -58.55
N GLN A 52 4.33 11.37 -59.83
CA GLN A 52 4.23 12.44 -60.82
C GLN A 52 3.07 13.39 -60.52
N SER A 53 1.93 12.83 -60.13
CA SER A 53 0.71 13.61 -59.85
C SER A 53 0.82 14.39 -58.54
N SER A 54 1.45 13.81 -57.52
CA SER A 54 1.64 14.42 -56.20
C SER A 54 2.53 15.68 -56.25
N ARG A 55 3.52 15.74 -57.15
CA ARG A 55 4.36 16.94 -57.37
C ARG A 55 3.59 18.17 -57.83
N VAL A 56 2.46 17.96 -58.53
CA VAL A 56 1.63 19.02 -59.12
C VAL A 56 0.21 18.90 -58.57
N PHE A 57 0.08 18.64 -57.27
CA PHE A 57 -1.20 18.35 -56.61
C PHE A 57 -2.24 19.48 -56.75
N HIS A 58 -1.79 20.72 -56.95
CA HIS A 58 -2.65 21.87 -57.18
C HIS A 58 -3.44 21.79 -58.51
N ASP A 59 -3.03 20.95 -59.47
CA ASP A 59 -3.80 20.70 -60.70
C ASP A 59 -4.96 19.73 -60.38
N PRO A 60 -6.23 20.15 -60.55
CA PRO A 60 -7.40 19.30 -60.29
C PRO A 60 -7.37 17.98 -61.06
N ARG A 61 -6.78 17.93 -62.26
CA ARG A 61 -6.66 16.70 -63.06
C ARG A 61 -5.68 15.72 -62.42
N LYS A 62 -4.56 16.22 -61.89
CA LYS A 62 -3.55 15.40 -61.19
C LYS A 62 -4.05 14.94 -59.84
N ARG A 63 -4.79 15.78 -59.13
CA ARG A 63 -5.56 15.39 -57.95
C ARG A 63 -6.53 14.23 -58.26
N CYS A 64 -7.36 14.35 -59.31
CA CYS A 64 -8.26 13.27 -59.72
C CYS A 64 -7.50 11.98 -60.03
N GLN A 65 -6.33 12.06 -60.68
CA GLN A 65 -5.49 10.88 -60.92
C GLN A 65 -5.05 10.19 -59.63
N ILE A 66 -4.73 10.93 -58.56
CA ILE A 66 -4.40 10.33 -57.26
C ILE A 66 -5.61 9.64 -56.65
N LEU A 67 -6.78 10.30 -56.64
CA LEU A 67 -8.04 9.73 -56.14
C LEU A 67 -8.40 8.44 -56.88
N THR A 68 -8.31 8.44 -58.21
CA THR A 68 -8.53 7.24 -59.03
C THR A 68 -7.50 6.16 -58.71
N THR A 69 -6.23 6.51 -58.50
CA THR A 69 -5.18 5.55 -58.13
C THR A 69 -5.48 4.87 -56.78
N LEU A 70 -5.94 5.65 -55.79
CA LEU A 70 -6.33 5.13 -54.47
C LEU A 70 -7.54 4.20 -54.56
N ASN A 71 -8.54 4.54 -55.38
CA ASN A 71 -9.68 3.66 -55.65
C ASN A 71 -9.27 2.36 -56.35
N ILE A 72 -8.38 2.44 -57.35
CA ILE A 72 -7.83 1.27 -58.05
C ILE A 72 -7.10 0.37 -57.06
N ILE A 73 -6.18 0.91 -56.25
CA ILE A 73 -5.38 0.09 -55.34
C ILE A 73 -6.25 -0.52 -54.24
N ASN A 74 -7.25 0.21 -53.72
CA ASN A 74 -8.20 -0.31 -52.74
C ASN A 74 -8.97 -1.53 -53.30
N GLN A 75 -9.50 -1.43 -54.51
CA GLN A 75 -10.23 -2.52 -55.17
C GLN A 75 -9.31 -3.72 -55.49
N ILE A 76 -8.07 -3.47 -55.92
CA ILE A 76 -7.06 -4.51 -56.09
C ILE A 76 -6.80 -5.24 -54.77
N THR A 77 -6.62 -4.52 -53.67
CA THR A 77 -6.36 -5.09 -52.34
C THR A 77 -7.50 -5.97 -51.86
N LEU A 78 -8.74 -5.48 -51.94
CA LEU A 78 -9.94 -6.22 -51.53
C LEU A 78 -10.10 -7.54 -52.30
N GLN A 79 -9.92 -7.50 -53.62
CA GLN A 79 -10.13 -8.64 -54.52
C GLN A 79 -8.92 -9.57 -54.62
N SER A 80 -7.75 -9.20 -54.09
CA SER A 80 -6.56 -10.05 -54.10
C SER A 80 -6.64 -11.20 -53.09
N PRO A 81 -5.95 -12.33 -53.32
CA PRO A 81 -5.85 -13.38 -52.31
C PRO A 81 -5.03 -12.92 -51.10
N PRO A 82 -5.31 -13.43 -49.89
CA PRO A 82 -4.48 -13.15 -48.72
C PRO A 82 -3.03 -13.59 -48.99
N LYS A 83 -2.07 -12.83 -48.47
CA LYS A 83 -0.61 -13.04 -48.64
C LYS A 83 -0.07 -12.90 -50.08
N ALA A 84 -0.74 -12.15 -50.97
CA ALA A 84 -0.16 -11.78 -52.26
C ALA A 84 1.18 -11.02 -52.09
N PRO A 85 2.34 -11.58 -52.49
CA PRO A 85 3.64 -10.90 -52.31
C PRO A 85 3.68 -9.56 -53.07
N LEU A 86 4.41 -8.59 -52.49
CA LEU A 86 4.69 -7.24 -53.00
C LEU A 86 3.52 -6.26 -53.08
N LEU A 87 2.27 -6.72 -52.98
CA LEU A 87 1.12 -5.80 -52.98
C LEU A 87 1.13 -4.86 -51.76
N PRO A 88 1.36 -5.33 -50.51
CA PRO A 88 1.47 -4.44 -49.35
C PRO A 88 2.51 -3.33 -49.53
N SER A 89 3.66 -3.68 -50.11
CA SER A 89 4.77 -2.78 -50.38
C SER A 89 4.37 -1.59 -51.24
N TYR A 90 3.65 -1.85 -52.34
CA TYR A 90 3.18 -0.79 -53.24
C TYR A 90 2.05 0.02 -52.62
N VAL A 91 1.12 -0.61 -51.88
CA VAL A 91 0.03 0.10 -51.20
C VAL A 91 0.61 1.13 -50.23
N ILE A 92 1.53 0.72 -49.36
CA ILE A 92 2.19 1.61 -48.38
C ILE A 92 2.89 2.78 -49.08
N GLN A 93 3.70 2.52 -50.11
CA GLN A 93 4.41 3.59 -50.81
C GLN A 93 3.48 4.54 -51.59
N ILE A 94 2.38 4.03 -52.16
CA ILE A 94 1.37 4.84 -52.85
C ILE A 94 0.64 5.74 -51.86
N VAL A 95 0.22 5.18 -50.72
CA VAL A 95 -0.47 5.93 -49.66
C VAL A 95 0.45 6.99 -49.08
N ASP A 96 1.70 6.65 -48.76
CA ASP A 96 2.70 7.62 -48.29
C ASP A 96 2.87 8.78 -49.28
N THR A 97 3.01 8.46 -50.58
CA THR A 97 3.13 9.48 -51.63
C THR A 97 1.86 10.35 -51.76
N ALA A 98 0.68 9.76 -51.57
CA ALA A 98 -0.61 10.46 -51.66
C ALA A 98 -0.87 11.37 -50.45
N LEU A 99 -0.34 11.02 -49.27
CA LEU A 99 -0.41 11.83 -48.05
C LEU A 99 0.75 12.84 -47.93
N SER A 100 1.75 12.77 -48.84
CA SER A 100 2.93 13.64 -48.90
C SER A 100 2.98 14.71 -50.02
N PRO A 101 1.85 15.28 -50.52
CA PRO A 101 1.95 16.36 -51.50
C PRO A 101 2.53 17.65 -50.87
N PRO A 102 3.03 18.60 -51.70
CA PRO A 102 3.60 19.87 -51.23
C PRO A 102 2.60 20.79 -50.48
N VAL A 103 1.30 20.54 -50.68
CA VAL A 103 0.18 21.21 -50.03
C VAL A 103 -0.56 20.16 -49.20
N PRO A 104 -1.11 20.48 -48.01
CA PRO A 104 -1.87 19.51 -47.23
C PRO A 104 -2.92 18.79 -48.07
N PRO A 105 -2.97 17.44 -48.05
CA PRO A 105 -3.97 16.70 -48.79
C PRO A 105 -5.35 17.06 -48.26
N ASP A 106 -6.32 17.11 -49.15
CA ASP A 106 -7.69 17.43 -48.80
C ASP A 106 -8.41 16.22 -48.17
N MET A 107 -9.67 16.40 -47.78
CA MET A 107 -10.44 15.37 -47.09
C MET A 107 -10.64 14.10 -47.93
N GLU A 108 -10.88 14.22 -49.23
CA GLU A 108 -11.14 13.07 -50.10
C GLU A 108 -9.89 12.18 -50.23
N VAL A 109 -8.71 12.79 -50.42
CA VAL A 109 -7.44 12.05 -50.43
C VAL A 109 -7.17 11.40 -49.08
N ARG A 110 -7.44 12.07 -47.95
CA ARG A 110 -7.28 11.49 -46.61
C ARG A 110 -8.16 10.25 -46.43
N VAL A 111 -9.46 10.35 -46.75
CA VAL A 111 -10.43 9.23 -46.64
C VAL A 111 -9.97 8.03 -47.47
N LEU A 112 -9.69 8.24 -48.76
CA LEU A 112 -9.30 7.13 -49.64
C LEU A 112 -7.95 6.52 -49.27
N SER A 113 -7.01 7.33 -48.79
CA SER A 113 -5.70 6.85 -48.29
C SER A 113 -5.87 5.93 -47.09
N ILE A 114 -6.66 6.35 -46.09
CA ILE A 114 -6.92 5.53 -44.92
C ILE A 114 -7.74 4.30 -45.27
N ASN A 115 -8.75 4.40 -46.14
CA ASN A 115 -9.53 3.24 -46.58
C ASN A 115 -8.64 2.19 -47.27
N ALA A 116 -7.66 2.61 -48.08
CA ALA A 116 -6.70 1.70 -48.68
C ALA A 116 -5.84 0.98 -47.62
N LEU A 117 -5.46 1.66 -46.52
CA LEU A 117 -4.76 1.05 -45.39
C LEU A 117 -5.66 0.08 -44.61
N ILE A 118 -6.91 0.46 -44.34
CA ILE A 118 -7.88 -0.41 -43.65
C ILE A 118 -8.05 -1.72 -44.44
N SER A 119 -8.28 -1.63 -45.74
CA SER A 119 -8.39 -2.80 -46.62
C SER A 119 -7.11 -3.65 -46.62
N LEU A 120 -5.94 -3.00 -46.57
CA LEU A 120 -4.65 -3.70 -46.49
C LEU A 120 -4.52 -4.48 -45.18
N PHE A 121 -4.77 -3.83 -44.05
CA PHE A 121 -4.64 -4.41 -42.71
C PHE A 121 -5.68 -5.52 -42.48
N ALA A 122 -6.92 -5.32 -42.92
CA ALA A 122 -7.96 -6.35 -42.84
C ALA A 122 -7.61 -7.59 -43.66
N LYS A 123 -7.00 -7.41 -44.84
CA LYS A 123 -6.63 -8.54 -45.72
C LYS A 123 -5.35 -9.24 -45.25
N HIS A 124 -4.49 -8.53 -44.55
CA HIS A 124 -3.18 -9.01 -44.13
C HIS A 124 -2.85 -8.53 -42.70
N PRO A 125 -3.41 -9.17 -41.65
CA PRO A 125 -3.25 -8.74 -40.27
C PRO A 125 -1.87 -9.05 -39.65
N GLU A 126 -1.02 -9.81 -40.34
CA GLU A 126 0.29 -10.24 -39.87
C GLU A 126 1.40 -9.85 -40.86
N ILE A 127 1.23 -8.74 -41.60
CA ILE A 127 2.29 -8.28 -42.52
C ILE A 127 3.54 -7.91 -41.73
N GLU A 128 4.67 -8.48 -42.13
CA GLU A 128 5.98 -7.98 -41.76
C GLU A 128 6.37 -6.82 -42.68
N ILE A 129 6.64 -5.66 -42.08
CA ILE A 129 7.07 -4.47 -42.83
C ILE A 129 8.56 -4.62 -43.16
N ALA A 130 8.86 -4.86 -44.43
CA ALA A 130 10.24 -4.95 -44.91
C ALA A 130 11.03 -3.65 -44.68
N SER A 131 12.33 -3.77 -44.42
CA SER A 131 13.22 -2.66 -44.08
C SER A 131 13.23 -1.55 -45.14
N GLU A 132 13.10 -1.90 -46.43
CA GLU A 132 13.08 -0.92 -47.53
C GLU A 132 11.83 -0.03 -47.53
N ILE A 133 10.78 -0.42 -46.80
CA ILE A 133 9.45 0.20 -46.80
C ILE A 133 9.12 0.83 -45.46
N LEU A 134 9.84 0.41 -44.42
CA LEU A 134 9.71 0.93 -43.07
C LEU A 134 9.73 2.46 -43.00
N PRO A 135 10.58 3.22 -43.74
CA PRO A 135 10.52 4.68 -43.71
C PRO A 135 9.20 5.26 -44.24
N ALA A 136 8.63 4.66 -45.29
CA ALA A 136 7.34 5.06 -45.84
C ALA A 136 6.21 4.74 -44.85
N PHE A 137 6.29 3.58 -44.17
CA PHE A 137 5.34 3.22 -43.13
C PHE A 137 5.40 4.18 -41.93
N GLN A 138 6.60 4.53 -41.46
CA GLN A 138 6.79 5.51 -40.39
C GLN A 138 6.29 6.90 -40.77
N SER A 139 6.54 7.35 -42.01
CA SER A 139 5.99 8.60 -42.56
C SER A 139 4.46 8.60 -42.51
N ILE A 140 3.81 7.49 -42.87
CA ILE A 140 2.35 7.34 -42.74
C ILE A 140 1.91 7.46 -41.28
N LEU A 141 2.55 6.77 -40.34
CA LEU A 141 2.18 6.84 -38.91
C LEU A 141 2.30 8.28 -38.37
N PHE A 142 3.36 9.00 -38.75
CA PHE A 142 3.54 10.41 -38.39
C PHE A 142 2.43 11.30 -38.96
N ARG A 143 2.00 11.06 -40.21
CA ARG A 143 0.91 11.81 -40.84
C ARG A 143 -0.46 11.49 -40.24
N ILE A 144 -0.72 10.22 -39.94
CA ILE A 144 -1.93 9.80 -39.22
C ILE A 144 -1.98 10.49 -37.86
N ASN A 145 -0.86 10.54 -37.13
CA ASN A 145 -0.78 11.29 -35.88
C ASN A 145 -1.06 12.79 -36.06
N SER A 146 -0.45 13.43 -37.06
CA SER A 146 -0.70 14.84 -37.40
C SER A 146 -2.19 15.10 -37.68
N MET A 147 -2.86 14.17 -38.36
CA MET A 147 -4.31 14.22 -38.61
C MET A 147 -5.14 13.99 -37.32
N ALA A 148 -4.73 13.07 -36.45
CA ALA A 148 -5.39 12.78 -35.18
C ALA A 148 -5.27 13.94 -34.17
N CYS A 149 -4.22 14.75 -34.26
CA CYS A 149 -4.02 15.96 -33.45
C CYS A 149 -4.43 17.25 -34.19
N ASN A 150 -5.15 17.17 -35.31
CA ASN A 150 -5.50 18.34 -36.13
C ASN A 150 -6.24 19.38 -35.29
N ASN A 151 -5.89 20.67 -35.38
CA ASN A 151 -6.50 21.74 -34.59
C ASN A 151 -7.07 22.86 -35.49
N ASP A 152 -7.81 22.45 -36.51
CA ASP A 152 -8.47 23.38 -37.43
C ASP A 152 -9.52 24.24 -36.69
N SER A 153 -9.65 25.49 -37.11
CA SER A 153 -10.68 26.40 -36.62
C SER A 153 -12.09 25.92 -36.98
N ASP A 154 -12.24 25.29 -38.14
CA ASP A 154 -13.51 24.69 -38.54
C ASP A 154 -13.71 23.36 -37.80
N GLU A 155 -14.73 23.31 -36.94
CA GLU A 155 -15.04 22.14 -36.12
C GLU A 155 -15.32 20.89 -36.96
N TYR A 156 -16.05 21.04 -38.07
CA TYR A 156 -16.34 19.91 -38.96
C TYR A 156 -15.05 19.34 -39.55
N THR A 157 -14.20 20.19 -40.15
CA THR A 157 -12.92 19.77 -40.74
C THR A 157 -11.99 19.20 -39.68
N ARG A 158 -11.93 19.80 -38.49
CA ARG A 158 -11.16 19.31 -37.34
C ARG A 158 -11.61 17.90 -36.96
N ASN A 159 -12.86 17.74 -36.56
CA ASN A 159 -13.37 16.48 -36.02
C ASN A 159 -13.39 15.38 -37.08
N ARG A 160 -13.76 15.70 -38.32
CA ARG A 160 -13.74 14.74 -39.43
C ARG A 160 -12.32 14.27 -39.77
N THR A 161 -11.32 15.16 -39.74
CA THR A 161 -9.92 14.77 -39.96
C THR A 161 -9.43 13.83 -38.86
N ARG A 162 -9.74 14.14 -37.60
CA ARG A 162 -9.37 13.32 -36.45
C ARG A 162 -10.03 11.94 -36.54
N GLN A 163 -11.32 11.88 -36.86
CA GLN A 163 -12.04 10.63 -37.06
C GLN A 163 -11.37 9.76 -38.13
N ILE A 164 -11.04 10.31 -39.30
CA ILE A 164 -10.38 9.56 -40.38
C ILE A 164 -9.08 8.94 -39.87
N ALA A 165 -8.26 9.69 -39.12
CA ALA A 165 -7.03 9.19 -38.55
C ALA A 165 -7.26 8.07 -37.52
N LEU A 166 -8.17 8.29 -36.57
CA LEU A 166 -8.50 7.33 -35.53
C LEU A 166 -9.05 6.02 -36.11
N THR A 167 -9.87 6.06 -37.16
CA THR A 167 -10.34 4.85 -37.86
C THR A 167 -9.18 4.07 -38.48
N GLY A 168 -8.19 4.76 -39.04
CA GLY A 168 -6.95 4.14 -39.53
C GLY A 168 -6.16 3.45 -38.41
N LEU A 169 -6.01 4.13 -37.27
CA LEU A 169 -5.35 3.56 -36.09
C LEU A 169 -6.10 2.37 -35.51
N LYS A 170 -7.43 2.40 -35.46
CA LYS A 170 -8.27 1.27 -35.04
C LYS A 170 -8.01 0.03 -35.89
N SER A 171 -7.97 0.21 -37.22
CA SER A 171 -7.64 -0.89 -38.11
C SER A 171 -6.21 -1.38 -37.93
N LEU A 172 -5.25 -0.50 -37.64
CA LEU A 172 -3.87 -0.89 -37.38
C LEU A 172 -3.73 -1.73 -36.10
N PHE A 173 -4.34 -1.32 -34.99
CA PHE A 173 -4.28 -2.05 -33.70
C PHE A 173 -5.20 -3.28 -33.62
N SER A 174 -6.03 -3.48 -34.64
CA SER A 174 -6.71 -4.76 -34.86
C SER A 174 -5.79 -5.83 -35.50
N THR A 175 -4.53 -5.49 -35.78
CA THR A 175 -3.52 -6.36 -36.40
C THR A 175 -2.27 -6.51 -35.52
N ARG A 176 -1.36 -7.40 -35.91
CA ARG A 176 -0.06 -7.61 -35.24
C ARG A 176 1.09 -6.81 -35.85
N ILE A 177 0.80 -5.89 -36.77
CA ILE A 177 1.82 -5.16 -37.55
C ILE A 177 2.73 -4.34 -36.63
N VAL A 178 2.16 -3.61 -35.65
CA VAL A 178 2.95 -2.78 -34.72
C VAL A 178 3.81 -3.65 -33.79
N GLU A 179 3.28 -4.76 -33.30
CA GLU A 179 4.02 -5.70 -32.44
C GLU A 179 5.24 -6.29 -33.16
N ASN A 180 5.09 -6.60 -34.46
CA ASN A 180 6.13 -7.19 -35.30
C ASN A 180 7.21 -6.20 -35.77
N LEU A 181 7.08 -4.90 -35.49
CA LEU A 181 8.12 -3.93 -35.83
C LEU A 181 9.40 -4.19 -35.01
N PRO A 182 10.59 -3.84 -35.56
CA PRO A 182 11.81 -3.77 -34.76
C PRO A 182 11.62 -2.90 -33.52
N GLU A 183 12.26 -3.25 -32.42
CA GLU A 183 12.00 -2.64 -31.11
C GLU A 183 12.12 -1.11 -31.10
N GLU A 184 13.17 -0.56 -31.71
CA GLU A 184 13.37 0.90 -31.77
C GLU A 184 12.26 1.60 -32.56
N ASP A 185 11.83 1.01 -33.68
CA ASP A 185 10.79 1.56 -34.55
C ASP A 185 9.40 1.41 -33.95
N ARG A 186 9.16 0.31 -33.23
CA ARG A 186 7.95 0.08 -32.46
C ARG A 186 7.78 1.12 -31.36
N ARG A 187 8.84 1.39 -30.58
CA ARG A 187 8.84 2.44 -29.55
C ARG A 187 8.54 3.80 -30.16
N LYS A 188 9.21 4.17 -31.26
CA LYS A 188 8.92 5.44 -31.97
C LYS A 188 7.47 5.54 -32.43
N ALA A 189 6.92 4.47 -33.00
CA ALA A 189 5.53 4.41 -33.45
C ALA A 189 4.55 4.58 -32.27
N LEU A 190 4.73 3.81 -31.20
CA LEU A 190 3.87 3.87 -30.01
C LEU A 190 3.94 5.23 -29.33
N THR A 191 5.13 5.83 -29.18
CA THR A 191 5.29 7.16 -28.57
C THR A 191 4.48 8.24 -29.30
N VAL A 192 4.41 8.17 -30.62
CA VAL A 192 3.64 9.13 -31.41
C VAL A 192 2.15 8.82 -31.28
N ILE A 193 1.75 7.57 -31.51
CA ILE A 193 0.35 7.18 -31.62
C ILE A 193 -0.40 7.28 -30.27
N ILE A 194 0.19 6.78 -29.19
CA ILE A 194 -0.46 6.75 -27.87
C ILE A 194 -0.81 8.16 -27.40
N VAL A 195 0.10 9.12 -27.61
CA VAL A 195 -0.15 10.53 -27.28
C VAL A 195 -1.37 11.07 -28.03
N SER A 196 -1.48 10.81 -29.33
CA SER A 196 -2.64 11.27 -30.10
C SER A 196 -3.97 10.64 -29.67
N LEU A 197 -3.96 9.41 -29.14
CA LEU A 197 -5.17 8.80 -28.58
C LEU A 197 -5.60 9.57 -27.33
N LEU A 198 -4.65 9.87 -26.42
CA LEU A 198 -4.95 10.58 -25.18
C LEU A 198 -5.39 12.03 -25.42
N ASP A 199 -4.85 12.71 -26.43
CA ASP A 199 -5.26 14.07 -26.82
C ASP A 199 -6.72 14.13 -27.33
N ASN A 200 -7.26 13.01 -27.81
CA ASN A 200 -8.66 12.88 -28.23
C ASN A 200 -9.59 12.43 -27.08
N LEU A 201 -9.08 12.27 -25.86
CA LEU A 201 -9.93 12.08 -24.69
C LEU A 201 -10.43 13.44 -24.19
N LEU A 202 -11.63 13.47 -23.62
CA LEU A 202 -12.22 14.68 -23.06
C LEU A 202 -11.47 15.02 -21.75
N THR A 203 -10.61 16.03 -21.79
CA THR A 203 -9.55 16.22 -20.77
C THR A 203 -9.82 17.28 -19.69
N ASP A 204 -10.92 18.04 -19.73
CA ASP A 204 -11.23 19.04 -18.70
C ASP A 204 -11.85 18.39 -17.44
N SER A 205 -11.75 19.05 -16.27
CA SER A 205 -12.26 18.51 -15.00
C SER A 205 -13.75 18.11 -15.03
N ASN A 206 -14.58 18.85 -15.78
CA ASN A 206 -16.01 18.56 -15.96
C ASN A 206 -16.28 17.41 -16.94
N LYS A 207 -15.23 16.86 -17.56
CA LYS A 207 -15.32 15.83 -18.58
C LYS A 207 -15.05 14.42 -18.05
N LEU A 208 -14.57 14.24 -16.81
CA LEU A 208 -14.45 12.90 -16.21
C LEU A 208 -15.83 12.22 -16.10
N ASP A 209 -16.86 12.97 -15.69
CA ASP A 209 -18.25 12.47 -15.64
C ASP A 209 -18.75 12.03 -17.02
N VAL A 210 -18.40 12.80 -18.07
CA VAL A 210 -18.73 12.46 -19.46
C VAL A 210 -18.00 11.18 -19.88
N LEU A 211 -16.72 11.04 -19.53
CA LEU A 211 -15.95 9.83 -19.80
C LEU A 211 -16.57 8.60 -19.11
N GLN A 212 -17.00 8.74 -17.85
CA GLN A 212 -17.58 7.66 -17.06
C GLN A 212 -18.98 7.27 -17.52
N HIS A 213 -19.86 8.24 -17.79
CA HIS A 213 -21.28 7.98 -18.00
C HIS A 213 -21.71 7.99 -19.48
N GLN A 214 -20.94 8.61 -20.38
CA GLN A 214 -21.27 8.68 -21.80
C GLN A 214 -20.28 7.92 -22.68
N VAL A 215 -18.98 7.96 -22.37
CA VAL A 215 -17.96 7.30 -23.20
C VAL A 215 -17.79 5.82 -22.85
N MET A 216 -17.53 5.50 -21.58
CA MET A 216 -17.27 4.13 -21.12
C MET A 216 -18.37 3.12 -21.50
N PRO A 217 -19.67 3.42 -21.32
CA PRO A 217 -20.73 2.45 -21.62
C PRO A 217 -20.87 2.16 -23.12
N ASN A 218 -20.37 3.05 -23.98
CA ASN A 218 -20.51 2.98 -25.43
C ASN A 218 -19.26 2.45 -26.14
N LEU A 219 -18.26 1.95 -25.42
CA LEU A 219 -17.01 1.43 -26.01
C LEU A 219 -17.20 0.23 -26.94
N ASP A 220 -18.19 -0.64 -26.65
CA ASP A 220 -18.50 -1.82 -27.45
C ASP A 220 -19.44 -1.52 -28.64
N TYR A 221 -20.13 -0.37 -28.59
CA TYR A 221 -21.14 0.04 -29.56
C TYR A 221 -20.83 1.44 -30.08
N SER A 222 -19.72 1.61 -30.81
CA SER A 222 -19.43 2.89 -31.43
C SER A 222 -20.35 3.12 -32.65
N PRO A 223 -21.17 4.19 -32.68
CA PRO A 223 -21.93 4.56 -33.88
C PRO A 223 -21.02 4.77 -35.10
N VAL A 224 -19.75 5.11 -34.85
CA VAL A 224 -18.72 5.26 -35.89
C VAL A 224 -18.42 3.91 -36.57
N ASP A 225 -18.50 2.78 -35.87
CA ASP A 225 -18.26 1.47 -36.45
C ASP A 225 -19.34 1.07 -37.47
N GLN A 226 -20.58 1.51 -37.24
CA GLN A 226 -21.67 1.33 -38.21
C GLN A 226 -21.48 2.18 -39.46
N LEU A 227 -20.80 3.33 -39.35
CA LEU A 227 -20.47 4.21 -40.47
C LEU A 227 -19.30 3.69 -41.31
N ILE A 228 -18.39 2.87 -40.76
CA ILE A 228 -17.25 2.30 -41.52
C ILE A 228 -17.73 1.41 -42.69
N TYR A 229 -18.90 0.77 -42.56
CA TYR A 229 -19.43 -0.17 -43.56
C TYR A 229 -20.32 0.47 -44.65
N ASP A 230 -20.65 1.77 -44.53
CA ASP A 230 -21.54 2.46 -45.48
C ASP A 230 -20.94 3.80 -45.96
N PRO A 231 -20.15 3.80 -47.06
CA PRO A 231 -19.46 4.99 -47.56
C PRO A 231 -20.40 6.13 -47.97
N GLU A 232 -21.67 5.85 -48.29
CA GLU A 232 -22.66 6.88 -48.64
C GLU A 232 -23.23 7.61 -47.41
N LYS A 233 -23.19 6.97 -46.23
CA LYS A 233 -23.59 7.59 -44.94
C LYS A 233 -22.44 8.34 -44.26
N GLN A 234 -21.19 8.07 -44.63
CA GLN A 234 -20.01 8.69 -44.02
C GLN A 234 -19.89 10.20 -44.25
N GLU A 235 -20.45 10.76 -45.33
CA GLU A 235 -20.34 12.20 -45.64
C GLU A 235 -21.30 13.10 -44.85
N LYS A 236 -22.37 12.54 -44.25
CA LYS A 236 -23.51 13.31 -43.70
C LYS A 236 -23.58 13.42 -42.18
N VAL A 237 -22.70 12.75 -41.43
CA VAL A 237 -22.76 12.73 -39.96
C VAL A 237 -21.74 13.72 -39.38
N ASN A 238 -22.23 14.76 -38.71
CA ASN A 238 -21.38 15.62 -37.89
C ASN A 238 -20.97 14.86 -36.62
N ILE A 239 -19.68 14.83 -36.34
CA ILE A 239 -19.10 14.04 -35.24
C ILE A 239 -18.64 15.01 -34.17
N ASP A 240 -19.14 14.79 -32.96
CA ASP A 240 -18.78 15.57 -31.79
C ASP A 240 -17.52 15.02 -31.09
N GLU A 241 -17.04 15.75 -30.09
CA GLU A 241 -15.87 15.35 -29.30
C GLU A 241 -16.11 14.07 -28.48
N VAL A 242 -17.38 13.78 -28.12
CA VAL A 242 -17.74 12.56 -27.36
C VAL A 242 -17.55 11.32 -28.23
N GLN A 243 -17.99 11.36 -29.48
CA GLN A 243 -17.79 10.26 -30.43
C GLN A 243 -16.31 10.04 -30.76
N LEU A 244 -15.51 11.11 -30.85
CA LEU A 244 -14.05 11.00 -30.99
C LEU A 244 -13.42 10.34 -29.76
N ALA A 245 -13.87 10.70 -28.56
CA ALA A 245 -13.39 10.08 -27.32
C ALA A 245 -13.78 8.59 -27.21
N ILE A 246 -15.00 8.21 -27.62
CA ILE A 246 -15.42 6.80 -27.73
C ILE A 246 -14.49 6.04 -28.66
N LEU A 247 -14.24 6.57 -29.86
CA LEU A 247 -13.36 5.92 -30.83
C LEU A 247 -11.94 5.81 -30.28
N SER A 248 -11.38 6.89 -29.74
CA SER A 248 -10.02 6.91 -29.20
C SER A 248 -9.83 5.95 -28.01
N LEU A 249 -10.74 6.01 -27.03
CA LEU A 249 -10.68 5.14 -25.86
C LEU A 249 -10.91 3.67 -26.21
N SER A 250 -11.74 3.37 -27.22
CA SER A 250 -11.92 2.00 -27.72
C SER A 250 -10.62 1.42 -28.29
N ILE A 251 -9.86 2.24 -29.03
CA ILE A 251 -8.55 1.85 -29.57
C ILE A 251 -7.56 1.63 -28.42
N TYR A 252 -7.50 2.57 -27.48
CA TYR A 252 -6.59 2.47 -26.33
C TYR A 252 -6.88 1.21 -25.49
N ARG A 253 -8.15 0.91 -25.22
CA ARG A 253 -8.59 -0.33 -24.56
C ARG A 253 -8.18 -1.57 -25.37
N GLN A 254 -8.41 -1.57 -26.69
CA GLN A 254 -8.08 -2.70 -27.55
C GLN A 254 -6.58 -3.03 -27.54
N ILE A 255 -5.72 -2.00 -27.47
CA ILE A 255 -4.27 -2.18 -27.35
C ILE A 255 -3.95 -3.03 -26.11
N PHE A 256 -4.50 -2.69 -24.94
CA PHE A 256 -4.25 -3.44 -23.70
C PHE A 256 -4.85 -4.84 -23.69
N ILE A 257 -6.07 -5.02 -24.20
CA ILE A 257 -6.74 -6.33 -24.27
C ILE A 257 -5.92 -7.31 -25.11
N ASN A 258 -5.32 -6.82 -26.20
CA ASN A 258 -4.61 -7.66 -27.16
C ASN A 258 -3.12 -7.86 -26.83
N ILE A 259 -2.61 -7.33 -25.71
CA ILE A 259 -1.19 -7.47 -25.35
C ILE A 259 -0.81 -8.94 -25.23
N THR A 260 0.16 -9.34 -26.05
CA THR A 260 0.76 -10.69 -26.00
C THR A 260 2.15 -10.70 -25.36
N ASN A 261 2.85 -9.58 -25.37
CA ASN A 261 4.22 -9.44 -24.89
C ASN A 261 4.31 -8.43 -23.74
N LYS A 262 4.97 -8.84 -22.65
CA LYS A 262 5.21 -7.99 -21.47
C LYS A 262 5.95 -6.68 -21.77
N SER A 263 6.84 -6.64 -22.77
CA SER A 263 7.60 -5.41 -23.08
C SER A 263 6.71 -4.27 -23.58
N LEU A 264 5.58 -4.61 -24.22
CA LEU A 264 4.64 -3.63 -24.77
C LEU A 264 4.01 -2.75 -23.69
N ILE A 265 3.80 -3.29 -22.47
CA ILE A 265 3.20 -2.53 -21.37
C ILE A 265 4.05 -1.29 -21.05
N GLU A 266 5.35 -1.49 -20.89
CA GLU A 266 6.26 -0.37 -20.63
C GLU A 266 6.34 0.60 -21.82
N GLU A 267 6.38 0.07 -23.04
CA GLU A 267 6.43 0.85 -24.28
C GLU A 267 5.15 1.68 -24.53
N ILE A 268 4.02 1.33 -23.92
CA ILE A 268 2.74 2.04 -24.03
C ILE A 268 2.52 3.01 -22.85
N ILE A 269 2.77 2.57 -21.62
CA ILE A 269 2.52 3.38 -20.41
C ILE A 269 3.46 4.58 -20.34
N THR A 270 4.73 4.40 -20.69
CA THR A 270 5.72 5.47 -20.63
C THR A 270 5.31 6.70 -21.46
N PRO A 271 5.04 6.58 -22.78
CA PRO A 271 4.59 7.72 -23.56
C PRO A 271 3.19 8.22 -23.16
N ALA A 272 2.31 7.34 -22.64
CA ALA A 272 1.01 7.77 -22.11
C ALA A 272 1.18 8.74 -20.93
N LEU A 273 2.03 8.41 -19.97
CA LEU A 273 2.29 9.25 -18.80
C LEU A 273 3.14 10.48 -19.14
N ASP A 274 4.12 10.36 -20.03
CA ASP A 274 4.91 11.52 -20.51
C ASP A 274 4.04 12.54 -21.27
N SER A 275 2.94 12.12 -21.90
CA SER A 275 1.99 13.03 -22.54
C SER A 275 1.37 14.03 -21.57
N LEU A 276 1.27 13.67 -20.28
CA LEU A 276 0.65 14.49 -19.23
C LEU A 276 1.49 15.75 -18.94
N ASP A 277 2.80 15.70 -19.18
CA ASP A 277 3.69 16.86 -19.04
C ASP A 277 3.34 17.96 -20.04
N LYS A 278 3.11 17.57 -21.30
CA LYS A 278 2.76 18.52 -22.38
C LYS A 278 1.46 19.25 -22.08
N ASN A 279 0.51 18.54 -21.50
CA ASN A 279 -0.83 19.05 -21.23
C ASN A 279 -0.98 19.61 -19.79
N LYS A 280 0.08 19.59 -18.96
CA LYS A 280 0.08 20.02 -17.55
C LYS A 280 -0.97 19.33 -16.66
N ARG A 281 -1.26 18.05 -16.94
CA ARG A 281 -2.41 17.31 -16.37
C ARG A 281 -2.12 16.50 -15.12
N TRP A 282 -0.88 16.53 -14.63
CA TRP A 282 -0.48 15.84 -13.40
C TRP A 282 -1.26 16.27 -12.14
N ARG A 283 -1.99 17.39 -12.20
CA ARG A 283 -2.85 17.88 -11.12
C ARG A 283 -4.24 17.22 -11.09
N GLU A 284 -4.66 16.56 -12.16
CA GLU A 284 -5.98 15.93 -12.28
C GLU A 284 -5.96 14.51 -11.68
N VAL A 285 -5.75 14.41 -10.36
CA VAL A 285 -5.50 13.13 -9.67
C VAL A 285 -6.62 12.11 -9.91
N ASP A 286 -7.90 12.52 -9.86
CA ASP A 286 -9.05 11.62 -10.08
C ASP A 286 -9.08 11.04 -11.49
N TRP A 287 -8.77 11.87 -12.49
CA TRP A 287 -8.71 11.43 -13.88
C TRP A 287 -7.53 10.47 -14.11
N LEU A 288 -6.37 10.75 -13.51
CA LEU A 288 -5.20 9.87 -13.59
C LEU A 288 -5.48 8.50 -12.97
N ASN A 289 -6.07 8.49 -11.78
CA ASN A 289 -6.45 7.28 -11.07
C ASN A 289 -7.46 6.48 -11.89
N TRP A 290 -8.52 7.12 -12.39
CA TRP A 290 -9.51 6.50 -13.28
C TRP A 290 -8.87 5.89 -14.54
N MET A 291 -7.98 6.63 -15.21
CA MET A 291 -7.34 6.16 -16.45
C MET A 291 -6.47 4.92 -16.18
N MET A 292 -5.63 4.96 -15.14
CA MET A 292 -4.73 3.87 -14.80
C MET A 292 -5.46 2.65 -14.24
N GLU A 293 -6.57 2.85 -13.53
CA GLU A 293 -7.47 1.78 -13.12
C GLU A 293 -8.07 1.05 -14.32
N ASN A 294 -8.55 1.77 -15.32
CA ASN A 294 -9.11 1.16 -16.53
C ASN A 294 -8.04 0.42 -17.34
N VAL A 295 -6.84 1.00 -17.47
CA VAL A 295 -5.67 0.33 -18.07
C VAL A 295 -5.36 -0.99 -17.37
N LEU A 296 -5.34 -0.99 -16.03
CA LEU A 296 -5.16 -2.21 -15.24
C LEU A 296 -6.24 -3.25 -15.54
N MET A 297 -7.50 -2.83 -15.62
CA MET A 297 -8.63 -3.75 -15.85
C MET A 297 -8.65 -4.34 -17.25
N TRP A 298 -8.30 -3.57 -18.27
CA TRP A 298 -8.21 -4.02 -19.66
C TRP A 298 -7.01 -4.92 -19.93
N THR A 299 -5.96 -4.80 -19.13
CA THR A 299 -4.76 -5.64 -19.24
C THR A 299 -5.07 -7.09 -18.82
N PRO A 300 -4.64 -8.11 -19.60
CA PRO A 300 -4.76 -9.52 -19.23
C PRO A 300 -4.21 -9.79 -17.84
N ILE A 301 -4.91 -10.61 -17.05
CA ILE A 301 -4.60 -10.86 -15.61
C ILE A 301 -3.12 -11.19 -15.38
N GLN A 302 -2.54 -12.03 -16.24
CA GLN A 302 -1.13 -12.46 -16.18
C GLN A 302 -0.10 -11.33 -16.35
N PHE A 303 -0.51 -10.15 -16.81
CA PHE A 303 0.36 -8.99 -17.02
C PHE A 303 -0.01 -7.79 -16.15
N ARG A 304 -1.09 -7.85 -15.36
CA ARG A 304 -1.58 -6.72 -14.56
C ARG A 304 -0.55 -6.19 -13.56
N TYR A 305 0.27 -7.05 -12.98
CA TYR A 305 1.34 -6.64 -12.05
C TYR A 305 2.37 -5.71 -12.70
N LEU A 306 2.52 -5.73 -14.02
CA LEU A 306 3.47 -4.86 -14.72
C LEU A 306 3.00 -3.40 -14.73
N ILE A 307 1.70 -3.12 -14.60
CA ILE A 307 1.18 -1.75 -14.56
C ILE A 307 1.74 -0.96 -13.37
N PRO A 308 1.54 -1.37 -12.09
CA PRO A 308 2.14 -0.67 -10.96
C PRO A 308 3.67 -0.76 -10.96
N LEU A 309 4.28 -1.85 -11.46
CA LEU A 309 5.75 -1.94 -11.55
C LEU A 309 6.35 -0.93 -12.54
N THR A 310 5.70 -0.69 -13.68
CA THR A 310 6.14 0.34 -14.63
C THR A 310 6.01 1.73 -14.02
N VAL A 311 4.90 2.02 -13.34
CA VAL A 311 4.72 3.33 -12.65
C VAL A 311 5.78 3.51 -11.55
N LEU A 312 6.05 2.47 -10.76
CA LEU A 312 7.11 2.48 -9.75
C LEU A 312 8.49 2.70 -10.38
N LYS A 313 8.78 2.03 -11.50
CA LYS A 313 10.04 2.23 -12.24
C LYS A 313 10.19 3.69 -12.66
N LEU A 314 9.16 4.29 -13.27
CA LEU A 314 9.18 5.68 -13.70
C LEU A 314 9.36 6.68 -12.53
N LEU A 315 8.79 6.36 -11.35
CA LEU A 315 9.05 7.12 -10.13
C LEU A 315 10.53 7.05 -9.73
N LEU A 316 11.10 5.84 -9.68
CA LEU A 316 12.49 5.62 -9.29
C LEU A 316 13.49 6.24 -10.28
N ASP A 317 13.21 6.14 -11.58
CA ASP A 317 14.01 6.79 -12.64
C ASP A 317 14.03 8.32 -12.48
N SER A 318 13.00 8.88 -11.83
CA SER A 318 12.92 10.31 -11.52
C SER A 318 13.41 10.68 -10.11
N LYS A 319 14.04 9.77 -9.35
CA LYS A 319 14.37 10.02 -7.92
C LYS A 319 15.25 11.25 -7.69
N GLU A 320 16.16 11.53 -8.62
CA GLU A 320 17.13 12.64 -8.51
C GLU A 320 16.55 13.98 -8.99
N THR A 321 15.35 13.98 -9.57
CA THR A 321 14.71 15.20 -10.08
C THR A 321 14.30 16.10 -8.92
N PHE A 322 14.92 17.27 -8.80
CA PHE A 322 14.68 18.26 -7.76
C PHE A 322 14.59 19.68 -8.37
N PRO A 323 13.67 20.56 -7.93
CA PRO A 323 12.68 20.39 -6.87
C PRO A 323 11.57 19.38 -7.21
N THR A 324 10.81 18.96 -6.21
CA THR A 324 9.68 18.02 -6.36
C THR A 324 8.69 18.47 -7.43
N THR A 325 8.34 17.54 -8.32
CA THR A 325 7.43 17.79 -9.45
C THR A 325 6.06 17.17 -9.21
N THR A 326 5.02 17.74 -9.83
CA THR A 326 3.67 17.14 -9.82
C THR A 326 3.63 15.75 -10.47
N LYS A 327 4.61 15.43 -11.33
CA LYS A 327 4.78 14.12 -11.96
C LYS A 327 5.15 13.05 -10.93
N GLN A 328 6.13 13.31 -10.07
CA GLN A 328 6.52 12.39 -9.01
C GLN A 328 5.38 12.14 -8.01
N SER A 329 4.65 13.19 -7.60
CA SER A 329 3.47 13.02 -6.75
C SER A 329 2.35 12.24 -7.46
N GLY A 330 2.15 12.50 -8.76
CA GLY A 330 1.18 11.78 -9.59
C GLY A 330 1.44 10.27 -9.65
N TYR A 331 2.70 9.84 -9.79
CA TYR A 331 3.05 8.42 -9.72
C TYR A 331 2.68 7.79 -8.37
N LEU A 332 2.96 8.47 -7.25
CA LEU A 332 2.61 7.98 -5.92
C LEU A 332 1.09 7.90 -5.70
N HIS A 333 0.32 8.85 -6.23
CA HIS A 333 -1.14 8.79 -6.23
C HIS A 333 -1.68 7.60 -7.02
N ILE A 334 -1.15 7.37 -8.24
CA ILE A 334 -1.52 6.21 -9.07
C ILE A 334 -1.21 4.92 -8.31
N LEU A 335 -0.01 4.76 -7.77
CA LEU A 335 0.38 3.55 -7.03
C LEU A 335 -0.52 3.31 -5.80
N ALA A 336 -0.78 4.36 -5.01
CA ALA A 336 -1.65 4.27 -3.85
C ALA A 336 -3.08 3.86 -4.24
N HIS A 337 -3.62 4.42 -5.34
CA HIS A 337 -4.93 4.05 -5.88
C HIS A 337 -4.96 2.58 -6.31
N LEU A 338 -3.99 2.15 -7.13
CA LEU A 338 -3.94 0.78 -7.65
C LEU A 338 -3.79 -0.27 -6.54
N PHE A 339 -3.05 0.03 -5.46
CA PHE A 339 -2.89 -0.88 -4.33
C PHE A 339 -4.10 -0.93 -3.39
N SER A 340 -4.92 0.13 -3.35
CA SER A 340 -6.10 0.22 -2.48
C SER A 340 -7.40 -0.34 -3.08
N ARG A 341 -7.38 -0.76 -4.35
CA ARG A 341 -8.55 -1.30 -5.06
C ARG A 341 -9.12 -2.52 -4.35
N GLU A 342 -10.43 -2.77 -4.45
CA GLU A 342 -11.06 -3.98 -3.87
C GLU A 342 -10.44 -5.30 -4.38
N ASP A 343 -10.13 -5.36 -5.68
CA ASP A 343 -9.48 -6.51 -6.31
C ASP A 343 -7.95 -6.39 -6.26
N PRO A 344 -7.22 -7.28 -5.56
CA PRO A 344 -5.77 -7.21 -5.45
C PRO A 344 -5.07 -7.57 -6.76
N VAL A 345 -3.96 -6.88 -7.03
CA VAL A 345 -3.14 -7.10 -8.24
C VAL A 345 -2.23 -8.31 -8.05
N SER A 346 -2.64 -9.46 -8.57
CA SER A 346 -1.89 -10.72 -8.48
C SER A 346 -0.52 -10.66 -9.18
N GLY A 347 0.49 -11.30 -8.60
CA GLY A 347 1.83 -11.47 -9.21
C GLY A 347 2.86 -10.40 -8.83
N ILE A 348 2.53 -9.51 -7.89
CA ILE A 348 3.47 -8.51 -7.37
C ILE A 348 4.46 -9.13 -6.38
N GLN A 349 5.74 -8.74 -6.48
CA GLN A 349 6.75 -9.00 -5.46
C GLN A 349 6.67 -7.89 -4.39
N VAL A 350 5.88 -8.14 -3.33
CA VAL A 350 5.58 -7.11 -2.31
C VAL A 350 6.85 -6.57 -1.66
N MET A 351 7.79 -7.44 -1.28
CA MET A 351 9.03 -7.02 -0.62
C MET A 351 9.92 -6.15 -1.51
N ASP A 352 10.04 -6.47 -2.81
CA ASP A 352 10.80 -5.62 -3.74
C ASP A 352 10.23 -4.20 -3.82
N ILE A 353 8.90 -4.05 -3.76
CA ILE A 353 8.24 -2.74 -3.77
C ILE A 353 8.48 -2.01 -2.45
N VAL A 354 8.38 -2.71 -1.32
CA VAL A 354 8.65 -2.18 0.02
C VAL A 354 10.06 -1.60 0.10
N GLU A 355 11.05 -2.38 -0.34
CA GLU A 355 12.46 -1.96 -0.35
C GLU A 355 12.67 -0.69 -1.18
N LYS A 356 12.13 -0.68 -2.41
CA LYS A 356 12.26 0.45 -3.33
C LYS A 356 11.56 1.72 -2.83
N LEU A 357 10.37 1.58 -2.24
CA LEU A 357 9.63 2.74 -1.69
C LEU A 357 10.30 3.29 -0.43
N ILE A 358 10.85 2.44 0.44
CA ILE A 358 11.61 2.89 1.60
C ILE A 358 12.89 3.60 1.16
N GLU A 359 13.67 3.01 0.23
CA GLU A 359 14.89 3.63 -0.30
C GLU A 359 14.58 4.99 -0.93
N PHE A 360 13.52 5.07 -1.75
CA PHE A 360 13.08 6.32 -2.35
C PHE A 360 12.67 7.36 -1.31
N ALA A 361 11.86 6.97 -0.31
CA ALA A 361 11.40 7.87 0.74
C ALA A 361 12.58 8.42 1.55
N GLN A 362 13.51 7.55 1.98
CA GLN A 362 14.71 7.94 2.71
C GLN A 362 15.60 8.87 1.88
N TYR A 363 15.87 8.52 0.61
CA TYR A 363 16.69 9.33 -0.28
C TYR A 363 16.14 10.75 -0.44
N ARG A 364 14.83 10.87 -0.75
CA ARG A 364 14.17 12.18 -0.89
C ARG A 364 14.19 12.98 0.41
N PHE A 365 13.93 12.29 1.53
CA PHE A 365 13.91 12.92 2.85
C PHE A 365 15.28 13.43 3.31
N ILE A 366 16.36 12.72 2.97
CA ILE A 366 17.73 13.14 3.28
C ILE A 366 18.13 14.37 2.44
N ILE A 367 17.66 14.46 1.19
CA ILE A 367 17.90 15.63 0.34
C ILE A 367 17.17 16.86 0.87
N ASP A 368 15.89 16.71 1.18
CA ASP A 368 15.05 17.76 1.75
C ASP A 368 14.03 17.15 2.71
N ASN A 369 14.17 17.45 4.00
CA ASN A 369 13.27 16.92 5.02
C ASN A 369 11.84 17.48 4.90
N GLN A 370 11.63 18.56 4.12
CA GLN A 370 10.33 19.12 3.79
C GLN A 370 9.72 18.51 2.51
N ASP A 371 10.41 17.58 1.85
CA ASP A 371 9.92 16.98 0.61
C ASP A 371 8.67 16.13 0.87
N ALA A 372 7.53 16.59 0.32
CA ALA A 372 6.24 15.91 0.41
C ALA A 372 6.23 14.50 -0.20
N LEU A 373 7.21 14.15 -1.05
CA LEU A 373 7.29 12.81 -1.64
C LEU A 373 7.58 11.73 -0.59
N ALA A 374 8.37 12.03 0.45
CA ALA A 374 8.69 11.05 1.49
C ALA A 374 7.45 10.57 2.28
N PRO A 375 6.60 11.45 2.85
CA PRO A 375 5.35 11.01 3.48
C PRO A 375 4.36 10.40 2.48
N MET A 376 4.33 10.86 1.22
CA MET A 376 3.50 10.23 0.19
C MET A 376 3.92 8.80 -0.11
N SER A 377 5.23 8.50 -0.21
CA SER A 377 5.74 7.14 -0.42
C SER A 377 5.36 6.19 0.71
N ILE A 378 5.32 6.68 1.93
CA ILE A 378 4.91 5.89 3.10
C ILE A 378 3.41 5.65 3.12
N ASN A 379 2.61 6.63 2.69
CA ASN A 379 1.20 6.40 2.47
C ASN A 379 0.97 5.34 1.39
N THR A 380 1.70 5.39 0.27
CA THR A 380 1.66 4.35 -0.78
C THR A 380 2.07 2.97 -0.24
N LEU A 381 3.10 2.90 0.61
CA LEU A 381 3.51 1.67 1.29
C LEU A 381 2.40 1.11 2.19
N SER A 382 1.68 1.98 2.89
CA SER A 382 0.54 1.59 3.73
C SER A 382 -0.61 1.05 2.87
N LYS A 383 -0.89 1.68 1.72
CA LYS A 383 -1.89 1.18 0.76
C LYS A 383 -1.54 -0.18 0.14
N LEU A 384 -0.25 -0.50 0.02
CA LEU A 384 0.20 -1.85 -0.39
C LEU A 384 -0.19 -2.93 0.63
N ALA A 385 -0.28 -2.58 1.92
CA ALA A 385 -0.65 -3.49 2.99
C ALA A 385 -2.16 -3.74 3.12
N THR A 386 -3.01 -3.05 2.36
CA THR A 386 -4.47 -3.24 2.37
C THR A 386 -4.88 -4.67 2.01
N HIS A 387 -4.10 -5.35 1.15
CA HIS A 387 -4.33 -6.74 0.75
C HIS A 387 -3.22 -7.66 1.19
N THR A 388 -3.59 -8.88 1.59
CA THR A 388 -2.64 -9.94 1.96
C THR A 388 -2.41 -10.87 0.77
N TYR A 389 -1.25 -10.75 0.13
CA TYR A 389 -0.79 -11.60 -0.99
C TYR A 389 -0.23 -12.95 -0.52
N TYR A 390 0.31 -13.02 0.70
CA TYR A 390 0.80 -14.24 1.35
C TYR A 390 0.75 -14.12 2.89
N SER A 391 0.80 -15.24 3.62
CA SER A 391 0.55 -15.32 5.08
C SER A 391 1.41 -14.37 5.91
N ASP A 392 2.69 -14.29 5.60
CA ASP A 392 3.71 -13.60 6.40
C ASP A 392 3.94 -12.14 5.99
N GLN A 393 3.16 -11.61 5.03
CA GLN A 393 3.40 -10.31 4.42
C GLN A 393 3.56 -9.17 5.42
N ILE A 394 2.61 -9.01 6.34
CA ILE A 394 2.66 -7.90 7.30
C ILE A 394 3.82 -8.07 8.28
N ALA A 395 4.16 -9.31 8.65
CA ALA A 395 5.32 -9.60 9.47
C ALA A 395 6.62 -9.23 8.74
N ASP A 396 6.79 -9.64 7.47
CA ASP A 396 7.97 -9.32 6.66
C ASP A 396 8.12 -7.82 6.42
N MET A 397 7.02 -7.13 6.06
CA MET A 397 7.01 -5.68 5.87
C MET A 397 7.41 -4.95 7.16
N SER A 398 6.88 -5.39 8.30
CA SER A 398 7.19 -4.81 9.61
C SER A 398 8.65 -5.05 9.99
N ALA A 399 9.15 -6.28 9.81
CA ALA A 399 10.53 -6.65 10.08
C ALA A 399 11.50 -5.81 9.24
N LYS A 400 11.21 -5.60 7.94
CA LYS A 400 12.04 -4.76 7.08
C LYS A 400 12.13 -3.32 7.58
N ILE A 401 11.02 -2.72 8.01
CA ILE A 401 11.02 -1.35 8.55
C ILE A 401 11.75 -1.31 9.89
N ILE A 402 11.57 -2.31 10.75
CA ILE A 402 12.28 -2.43 12.03
C ILE A 402 13.79 -2.51 11.82
N ASP A 403 14.26 -3.31 10.85
CA ASP A 403 15.67 -3.38 10.50
C ASP A 403 16.19 -2.01 10.03
N GLN A 404 15.44 -1.30 9.18
CA GLN A 404 15.80 0.05 8.74
C GLN A 404 15.82 1.08 9.88
N MET A 405 14.85 1.04 10.80
CA MET A 405 14.84 1.89 11.99
C MET A 405 16.06 1.62 12.86
N THR A 406 16.44 0.36 13.03
CA THR A 406 17.62 -0.05 13.79
C THR A 406 18.88 0.50 13.10
N THR A 407 19.01 0.35 11.78
CA THR A 407 20.13 0.96 11.03
C THR A 407 20.21 2.46 11.26
N VAL A 408 19.11 3.20 11.10
CA VAL A 408 19.07 4.66 11.32
C VAL A 408 19.40 5.03 12.78
N GLN A 409 18.88 4.28 13.77
CA GLN A 409 19.14 4.55 15.19
C GLN A 409 20.61 4.39 15.58
N PHE A 410 21.34 3.46 14.96
CA PHE A 410 22.72 3.16 15.37
C PHE A 410 23.78 3.76 14.44
N HIS A 411 23.48 4.00 13.16
CA HIS A 411 24.47 4.41 12.16
C HIS A 411 24.31 5.86 11.70
N GLU A 412 23.09 6.41 11.69
CA GLU A 412 22.83 7.79 11.24
C GLU A 412 22.98 8.82 12.37
N LYS A 413 23.48 10.01 12.01
CA LYS A 413 23.78 11.11 12.95
C LYS A 413 23.11 12.42 12.50
N GLY A 414 22.82 13.30 13.46
CA GLY A 414 22.28 14.65 13.21
C GLY A 414 20.75 14.75 13.30
N ASN A 415 20.21 15.96 13.11
CA ASN A 415 18.78 16.22 13.32
C ASN A 415 17.87 15.47 12.32
N VAL A 416 18.37 15.20 11.10
CA VAL A 416 17.62 14.47 10.06
C VAL A 416 17.33 13.02 10.50
N ARG A 417 18.22 12.41 11.31
CA ARG A 417 18.04 11.05 11.82
C ARG A 417 16.77 10.93 12.68
N ASP A 418 16.50 11.88 13.56
CA ASP A 418 15.30 11.83 14.40
C ASP A 418 14.02 11.94 13.57
N ASP A 419 14.00 12.83 12.60
CA ASP A 419 12.85 12.98 11.70
C ASP A 419 12.67 11.74 10.81
N LEU A 420 13.77 11.13 10.38
CA LEU A 420 13.76 9.87 9.63
C LEU A 420 13.23 8.70 10.46
N LEU A 421 13.59 8.62 11.75
CA LEU A 421 13.00 7.64 12.67
C LEU A 421 11.50 7.84 12.82
N ARG A 422 11.03 9.09 12.98
CA ARG A 422 9.59 9.40 13.05
C ARG A 422 8.86 9.05 11.75
N LEU A 423 9.52 9.25 10.61
CA LEU A 423 9.02 8.90 9.30
C LEU A 423 8.82 7.38 9.18
N LEU A 424 9.83 6.59 9.55
CA LEU A 424 9.75 5.11 9.56
C LEU A 424 8.76 4.56 10.60
N LEU A 425 8.60 5.21 11.75
CA LEU A 425 7.58 4.82 12.74
C LEU A 425 6.16 5.08 12.21
N SER A 426 5.99 6.16 11.44
CA SER A 426 4.73 6.45 10.76
C SER A 426 4.43 5.42 9.68
N SER A 427 5.45 4.90 8.98
CA SER A 427 5.27 3.83 7.99
C SER A 427 4.90 2.49 8.61
N LEU A 428 5.55 2.11 9.71
CA LEU A 428 5.19 0.91 10.46
C LEU A 428 3.75 0.98 10.97
N SER A 429 3.36 2.13 11.54
CA SER A 429 1.99 2.36 12.00
C SER A 429 0.96 2.29 10.86
N GLY A 430 1.29 2.85 9.70
CA GLY A 430 0.41 2.85 8.53
C GLY A 430 0.21 1.46 7.92
N ILE A 431 1.24 0.61 7.86
CA ILE A 431 1.11 -0.79 7.43
C ILE A 431 0.23 -1.58 8.38
N LEU A 432 0.45 -1.43 9.70
CA LEU A 432 -0.38 -2.09 10.70
C LEU A 432 -1.84 -1.64 10.58
N ALA A 433 -2.09 -0.33 10.53
CA ALA A 433 -3.43 0.25 10.37
C ALA A 433 -4.15 -0.27 9.11
N ALA A 434 -3.48 -0.23 7.96
CA ALA A 434 -4.05 -0.72 6.70
C ALA A 434 -4.38 -2.23 6.75
N ALA A 435 -3.58 -3.01 7.47
CA ALA A 435 -3.85 -4.44 7.65
C ALA A 435 -5.07 -4.72 8.56
N TYR A 436 -5.51 -3.76 9.40
CA TYR A 436 -6.73 -3.88 10.22
C TYR A 436 -7.98 -3.29 9.55
N ASP A 437 -7.81 -2.39 8.59
CA ASP A 437 -8.90 -1.76 7.83
C ASP A 437 -9.24 -2.52 6.53
N GLY A 438 -8.33 -3.38 6.06
CA GLY A 438 -8.58 -4.28 4.92
C GLY A 438 -9.80 -5.18 5.13
N PRO A 439 -10.42 -5.71 4.06
CA PRO A 439 -11.66 -6.49 4.13
C PRO A 439 -11.50 -7.62 5.14
N ALA A 440 -12.17 -7.47 6.28
CA ALA A 440 -12.00 -8.35 7.40
C ALA A 440 -12.31 -9.79 6.98
N THR A 441 -11.34 -10.69 7.17
CA THR A 441 -11.63 -12.12 7.29
C THR A 441 -12.14 -12.47 8.69
N ASP A 442 -12.75 -11.49 9.37
CA ASP A 442 -13.45 -11.67 10.62
C ASP A 442 -14.80 -12.31 10.32
N ILE A 443 -14.80 -13.65 10.35
CA ILE A 443 -16.01 -14.39 10.71
C ILE A 443 -16.35 -13.95 12.15
N PRO A 444 -17.47 -13.24 12.41
CA PRO A 444 -17.84 -12.95 13.77
C PRO A 444 -18.12 -14.27 14.48
N SER A 445 -17.41 -14.50 15.58
CA SER A 445 -17.68 -15.58 16.51
C SER A 445 -18.98 -15.27 17.25
N THR A 446 -20.12 -15.46 16.58
CA THR A 446 -21.46 -15.38 17.18
C THR A 446 -22.09 -16.78 17.12
N PRO A 447 -22.82 -17.22 18.16
CA PRO A 447 -23.39 -18.56 18.23
C PRO A 447 -24.36 -18.80 17.07
N GLN A 448 -24.34 -20.01 16.53
CA GLN A 448 -25.29 -20.47 15.52
C GLN A 448 -26.74 -20.24 15.98
N GLU A 449 -27.46 -19.35 15.28
CA GLU A 449 -28.89 -19.51 15.11
C GLU A 449 -29.12 -20.09 13.71
N THR A 450 -29.63 -21.31 13.71
CA THR A 450 -29.98 -22.10 12.53
C THR A 450 -31.25 -21.55 11.89
N GLU A 451 -31.12 -20.85 10.76
CA GLU A 451 -32.20 -20.69 9.81
C GLU A 451 -31.90 -21.49 8.53
N THR A 452 -32.74 -22.48 8.27
CA THR A 452 -32.73 -23.36 7.11
C THR A 452 -33.17 -22.64 5.84
N PRO A 453 -32.46 -22.75 4.69
CA PRO A 453 -33.01 -22.33 3.40
C PRO A 453 -33.86 -23.46 2.76
N PRO A 454 -34.95 -23.12 2.04
CA PRO A 454 -35.77 -24.11 1.36
C PRO A 454 -35.17 -24.56 0.03
N TYR A 455 -35.38 -25.85 -0.24
CA TYR A 455 -34.95 -26.64 -1.38
C TYR A 455 -35.68 -26.29 -2.70
N SER A 456 -34.97 -26.31 -3.84
CA SER A 456 -35.50 -26.75 -5.14
C SER A 456 -34.42 -26.95 -6.23
N PRO A 457 -34.69 -27.70 -7.32
CA PRO A 457 -33.85 -28.85 -7.68
C PRO A 457 -33.08 -28.76 -9.03
N LYS A 458 -31.99 -29.53 -9.08
CA LYS A 458 -31.40 -30.31 -10.20
C LYS A 458 -31.56 -29.78 -11.64
N GLY A 459 -30.44 -29.34 -12.20
CA GLY A 459 -30.13 -29.37 -13.65
C GLY A 459 -28.73 -29.95 -13.88
N LYS A 460 -28.64 -31.00 -14.71
CA LYS A 460 -27.39 -31.69 -15.07
C LYS A 460 -26.77 -31.02 -16.30
N GLU A 461 -25.57 -30.44 -16.18
CA GLU A 461 -24.68 -30.25 -17.33
C GLU A 461 -23.23 -30.55 -16.94
N LYS A 462 -22.59 -31.42 -17.73
CA LYS A 462 -21.17 -31.77 -17.63
C LYS A 462 -20.38 -30.71 -18.40
N ALA A 463 -19.56 -29.92 -17.70
CA ALA A 463 -18.57 -29.03 -18.30
C ALA A 463 -17.18 -29.28 -17.69
N VAL A 464 -16.32 -29.84 -18.56
CA VAL A 464 -14.85 -29.76 -18.66
C VAL A 464 -14.06 -29.35 -17.40
N ILE A 465 -13.23 -30.27 -16.92
CA ILE A 465 -12.21 -30.06 -15.87
C ILE A 465 -11.10 -29.17 -16.45
N ILE A 466 -11.13 -27.89 -16.13
CA ILE A 466 -9.95 -27.02 -16.14
C ILE A 466 -9.31 -27.17 -14.75
N PRO A 467 -7.99 -27.43 -14.62
CA PRO A 467 -7.36 -27.48 -13.31
C PRO A 467 -7.34 -26.06 -12.75
N LYS A 468 -8.37 -25.71 -11.96
CA LYS A 468 -8.34 -24.52 -11.11
C LYS A 468 -7.15 -24.68 -10.17
N LEU A 469 -6.13 -23.84 -10.34
CA LEU A 469 -5.14 -23.58 -9.30
C LEU A 469 -5.92 -23.31 -8.03
N LYS A 470 -5.75 -24.18 -7.03
CA LYS A 470 -6.36 -24.00 -5.71
C LYS A 470 -5.74 -22.75 -5.10
N VAL A 471 -6.44 -21.63 -5.17
CA VAL A 471 -6.19 -20.52 -4.25
C VAL A 471 -6.63 -21.03 -2.88
N PRO A 472 -5.73 -21.16 -1.88
CA PRO A 472 -6.14 -21.55 -0.55
C PRO A 472 -6.87 -20.38 0.09
N VAL A 473 -8.20 -20.41 0.04
CA VAL A 473 -9.06 -19.56 0.86
C VAL A 473 -9.04 -20.14 2.27
N SER A 474 -7.98 -19.81 3.02
CA SER A 474 -7.84 -20.01 4.46
C SER A 474 -6.52 -19.39 4.94
N ASN A 475 -6.34 -18.08 4.81
CA ASN A 475 -5.11 -17.42 5.29
C ASN A 475 -5.41 -16.60 6.53
N LYS A 476 -5.27 -17.21 7.71
CA LYS A 476 -4.96 -16.43 8.92
C LYS A 476 -3.60 -15.78 8.65
N ARG A 477 -3.60 -14.46 8.50
CA ARG A 477 -2.37 -13.65 8.45
C ARG A 477 -1.48 -13.97 9.65
N THR A 478 -0.18 -14.17 9.42
CA THR A 478 0.79 -14.29 10.50
C THR A 478 0.88 -12.96 11.25
N ARG A 479 0.80 -13.01 12.58
CA ARG A 479 0.92 -11.83 13.43
C ARG A 479 2.38 -11.41 13.54
N VAL A 480 2.61 -10.11 13.70
CA VAL A 480 3.97 -9.58 13.90
C VAL A 480 4.53 -10.08 15.24
N SER A 481 5.80 -10.50 15.27
CA SER A 481 6.41 -11.05 16.47
C SER A 481 6.71 -9.97 17.51
N PRO A 482 6.41 -10.20 18.81
CA PRO A 482 6.90 -9.33 19.89
C PRO A 482 8.43 -9.21 19.91
N LEU A 483 9.17 -10.21 19.40
CA LEU A 483 10.63 -10.16 19.34
C LEU A 483 11.16 -9.18 18.30
N ASP A 484 10.40 -8.89 17.24
CA ASP A 484 10.80 -7.87 16.26
C ASP A 484 10.76 -6.49 16.95
N TRP A 485 9.69 -6.24 17.72
CA TRP A 485 9.57 -5.01 18.52
C TRP A 485 10.59 -4.91 19.65
N GLN A 486 11.02 -6.03 20.23
CA GLN A 486 12.09 -6.03 21.23
C GLN A 486 13.38 -5.36 20.72
N ARG A 487 13.68 -5.47 19.42
CA ARG A 487 14.87 -4.83 18.81
C ARG A 487 14.81 -3.30 18.79
N THR A 488 13.63 -2.73 19.07
CA THR A 488 13.38 -1.28 18.97
C THR A 488 13.12 -0.60 20.31
N VAL A 489 13.08 -1.33 21.44
CA VAL A 489 12.70 -0.75 22.74
C VAL A 489 13.62 0.38 23.22
N SER A 490 14.85 0.47 22.71
CA SER A 490 15.75 1.60 22.95
C SER A 490 15.26 2.92 22.34
N LEU A 491 14.28 2.91 21.43
CA LEU A 491 13.67 4.14 20.91
C LEU A 491 12.93 4.95 22.00
N LEU A 492 12.48 4.30 23.08
CA LEU A 492 11.90 4.99 24.25
C LEU A 492 12.91 5.86 25.00
N ILE A 493 14.21 5.61 24.86
CA ILE A 493 15.26 6.38 25.53
C ILE A 493 15.98 7.32 24.56
N GLU A 494 15.39 7.62 23.40
CA GLU A 494 15.95 8.61 22.48
C GLU A 494 15.84 10.03 23.09
N PRO A 495 16.87 10.88 22.91
CA PRO A 495 16.87 12.24 23.46
C PRO A 495 15.71 13.09 22.95
N ASN A 496 15.28 12.87 21.71
CA ASN A 496 14.21 13.63 21.09
C ASN A 496 12.83 13.09 21.48
N TYR A 497 12.04 13.92 22.18
CA TYR A 497 10.68 13.58 22.58
C TYR A 497 9.77 13.21 21.40
N GLY A 498 9.95 13.85 20.24
CA GLY A 498 9.20 13.55 19.02
C GLY A 498 9.38 12.10 18.56
N VAL A 499 10.58 11.53 18.73
CA VAL A 499 10.85 10.11 18.43
C VAL A 499 10.17 9.22 19.46
N ARG A 500 10.31 9.54 20.75
CA ARG A 500 9.69 8.77 21.84
C ARG A 500 8.17 8.69 21.70
N VAL A 501 7.50 9.81 21.47
CA VAL A 501 6.03 9.85 21.35
C VAL A 501 5.54 9.12 20.09
N ALA A 502 6.25 9.25 18.97
CA ALA A 502 5.96 8.48 17.75
C ALA A 502 6.13 6.98 17.99
N TYR A 503 7.18 6.57 18.72
CA TYR A 503 7.42 5.18 19.07
C TYR A 503 6.33 4.62 19.98
N VAL A 504 5.96 5.34 21.04
CA VAL A 504 4.88 4.90 21.95
C VAL A 504 3.57 4.74 21.18
N ARG A 505 3.23 5.67 20.28
CA ARG A 505 2.01 5.54 19.46
C ARG A 505 2.05 4.29 18.58
N ALA A 506 3.15 4.06 17.87
CA ALA A 506 3.32 2.88 17.03
C ALA A 506 3.28 1.58 17.85
N LEU A 507 3.96 1.55 19.00
CA LEU A 507 4.02 0.40 19.89
C LEU A 507 2.65 0.08 20.50
N ALA A 508 1.90 1.09 20.91
CA ALA A 508 0.57 0.89 21.44
C ALA A 508 -0.40 0.37 20.36
N GLY A 509 -0.29 0.86 19.11
CA GLY A 509 -1.00 0.27 17.96
C GLY A 509 -0.66 -1.21 17.74
N PHE A 510 0.62 -1.60 17.88
CA PHE A 510 1.03 -3.00 17.84
C PHE A 510 0.46 -3.83 19.00
N ILE A 511 0.55 -3.35 20.24
CA ILE A 511 0.01 -4.05 21.41
C ILE A 511 -1.50 -4.21 21.25
N GLU A 512 -2.21 -3.15 20.89
CA GLU A 512 -3.66 -3.18 20.73
C GLU A 512 -4.09 -3.97 19.49
N GLY A 513 -3.32 -4.06 18.41
CA GLY A 513 -3.74 -4.75 17.18
C GLY A 513 -3.18 -6.16 16.97
N GLU A 514 -1.85 -6.33 17.12
CA GLU A 514 -1.14 -7.56 16.73
C GLU A 514 -0.99 -8.56 17.88
N LEU A 515 -0.91 -8.08 19.13
CA LEU A 515 -0.53 -8.94 20.25
C LEU A 515 -1.68 -9.88 20.65
N ASN A 516 -1.53 -11.18 20.36
CA ASN A 516 -2.48 -12.22 20.78
C ASN A 516 -1.72 -13.47 21.24
N LEU A 517 -1.98 -13.87 22.49
CA LEU A 517 -1.19 -14.84 23.25
C LEU A 517 -1.84 -16.22 23.33
N ALA A 518 -2.67 -16.58 22.36
CA ALA A 518 -3.31 -17.89 22.32
C ALA A 518 -2.34 -19.08 22.13
N ASP A 519 -1.09 -18.83 21.73
CA ASP A 519 -0.04 -19.85 21.57
C ASP A 519 1.07 -19.69 22.61
N THR A 520 1.44 -20.80 23.24
CA THR A 520 2.58 -20.96 24.16
C THR A 520 3.91 -20.42 23.65
N SER A 521 4.16 -20.47 22.34
CA SER A 521 5.36 -19.87 21.74
C SER A 521 5.34 -18.34 21.88
N HIS A 522 4.18 -17.73 21.64
CA HIS A 522 3.97 -16.29 21.80
C HIS A 522 4.06 -15.86 23.27
N GLU A 523 3.67 -16.70 24.24
CA GLU A 523 3.82 -16.39 25.67
C GLU A 523 5.29 -16.17 26.07
N VAL A 524 6.21 -17.03 25.60
CA VAL A 524 7.65 -16.86 25.88
C VAL A 524 8.21 -15.63 25.17
N MET A 525 7.78 -15.36 23.94
CA MET A 525 8.18 -14.15 23.21
C MET A 525 7.68 -12.88 23.90
N PHE A 526 6.47 -12.91 24.44
CA PHE A 526 5.89 -11.83 25.22
C PHE A 526 6.68 -11.55 26.49
N GLU A 527 7.06 -12.58 27.24
CA GLU A 527 7.87 -12.40 28.45
C GLU A 527 9.19 -11.67 28.14
N LYS A 528 9.90 -12.08 27.08
CA LYS A 528 11.15 -11.42 26.68
C LYS A 528 10.92 -9.97 26.27
N PHE A 529 9.91 -9.73 25.44
CA PHE A 529 9.55 -8.41 24.97
C PHE A 529 9.19 -7.47 26.13
N VAL A 530 8.30 -7.89 27.04
CA VAL A 530 7.85 -7.05 28.17
C VAL A 530 8.98 -6.81 29.17
N ASN A 531 9.88 -7.77 29.40
CA ASN A 531 11.06 -7.52 30.25
C ASN A 531 12.02 -6.49 29.61
N ALA A 532 12.25 -6.56 28.30
CA ALA A 532 13.04 -5.55 27.58
C ALA A 532 12.37 -4.17 27.63
N LEU A 533 11.05 -4.13 27.47
CA LEU A 533 10.24 -2.92 27.58
C LEU A 533 10.35 -2.33 28.99
N ASN A 534 10.13 -3.12 30.04
CA ASN A 534 10.27 -2.69 31.44
C ASN A 534 11.66 -2.15 31.74
N ALA A 535 12.72 -2.79 31.23
CA ALA A 535 14.08 -2.27 31.34
C ALA A 535 14.22 -0.89 30.70
N SER A 536 13.63 -0.68 29.51
CA SER A 536 13.61 0.62 28.84
C SER A 536 12.81 1.69 29.59
N ILE A 537 11.62 1.34 30.10
CA ILE A 537 10.78 2.21 30.93
C ILE A 537 11.55 2.61 32.20
N TYR A 538 12.20 1.65 32.86
CA TYR A 538 13.04 1.91 34.03
C TYR A 538 14.16 2.89 33.68
N THR A 539 14.93 2.61 32.62
CA THR A 539 16.00 3.50 32.16
C THR A 539 15.49 4.92 31.89
N LEU A 540 14.37 5.07 31.18
CA LEU A 540 13.77 6.38 30.90
C LEU A 540 13.40 7.11 32.20
N ALA A 541 12.78 6.40 33.15
CA ALA A 541 12.32 6.97 34.42
C ALA A 541 13.47 7.44 35.32
N ILE A 542 14.58 6.70 35.38
CA ILE A 542 15.72 7.01 36.25
C ILE A 542 16.77 7.92 35.60
N CYS A 543 16.78 8.00 34.27
CA CYS A 543 17.80 8.74 33.54
C CYS A 543 17.63 10.26 33.73
N ARG A 544 18.73 10.91 34.10
CA ARG A 544 18.75 12.38 34.24
C ARG A 544 18.98 13.07 32.91
N ASN A 545 19.79 12.49 32.03
CA ASN A 545 20.13 13.07 30.74
C ASN A 545 20.28 12.01 29.66
N LEU A 546 19.31 11.93 28.75
CA LEU A 546 19.33 11.01 27.61
C LEU A 546 20.36 11.43 26.53
N ALA A 547 20.76 12.71 26.48
CA ALA A 547 21.60 13.26 25.41
C ALA A 547 23.13 13.11 25.61
N ASP A 548 23.60 12.82 26.82
CA ASP A 548 25.03 12.55 27.08
C ASP A 548 25.50 11.17 26.53
N THR A 549 24.66 10.50 25.74
CA THR A 549 24.83 9.12 25.29
C THR A 549 25.43 8.99 23.88
N ASN A 550 26.05 10.05 23.36
CA ASN A 550 26.80 9.98 22.09
C ASN A 550 27.76 8.80 22.16
N ILE A 551 27.52 7.82 21.29
CA ILE A 551 28.30 6.60 21.12
C ILE A 551 29.66 7.04 20.59
N ILE A 552 30.59 7.39 21.48
CA ILE A 552 32.01 7.41 21.15
C ILE A 552 32.42 5.95 21.07
N GLU A 553 32.76 5.52 19.86
CA GLU A 553 33.39 4.26 19.54
C GLU A 553 34.64 4.10 20.41
N GLU A 554 34.64 3.12 21.31
CA GLU A 554 35.88 2.49 21.73
C GLU A 554 36.14 1.31 20.79
N ALA A 555 37.16 1.50 19.96
CA ALA A 555 38.07 0.53 19.38
C ALA A 555 37.49 -0.62 18.51
N GLU A 556 37.90 -0.56 17.25
CA GLU A 556 38.16 -1.68 16.35
C GLU A 556 38.35 -3.04 17.07
N GLY A 557 37.46 -4.00 16.81
CA GLY A 557 37.81 -5.42 17.03
C GLY A 557 36.78 -6.35 17.69
N THR A 558 35.56 -5.93 18.02
CA THR A 558 34.52 -6.89 18.47
C THR A 558 33.18 -6.69 17.77
N ALA A 559 32.86 -7.61 16.87
CA ALA A 559 31.55 -7.70 16.23
C ALA A 559 30.50 -8.16 17.26
N HIS A 560 29.83 -7.23 17.97
CA HIS A 560 28.44 -7.38 18.48
C HIS A 560 27.91 -6.26 19.43
N ILE A 561 28.42 -5.01 19.38
CA ILE A 561 28.02 -3.97 20.35
C ILE A 561 26.64 -3.33 20.05
N ASP A 562 26.11 -3.45 18.82
CA ASP A 562 25.00 -2.61 18.36
C ASP A 562 23.63 -3.27 18.40
N ASN A 563 23.05 -3.43 19.59
CA ASN A 563 21.64 -3.76 19.73
C ASN A 563 20.94 -2.94 20.83
N SER A 564 19.61 -2.87 20.75
CA SER A 564 18.75 -2.13 21.68
C SER A 564 19.04 -2.42 23.15
N LEU A 565 19.24 -3.70 23.53
CA LEU A 565 19.53 -4.09 24.91
C LEU A 565 20.90 -3.59 25.40
N SER A 566 21.94 -3.64 24.55
CA SER A 566 23.27 -3.10 24.86
C SER A 566 23.22 -1.60 25.10
N ARG A 567 22.44 -0.87 24.29
CA ARG A 567 22.19 0.57 24.49
C ARG A 567 21.50 0.84 25.83
N LEU A 568 20.46 0.06 26.18
CA LEU A 568 19.81 0.17 27.49
C LEU A 568 20.81 -0.04 28.64
N LYS A 569 21.64 -1.09 28.59
CA LYS A 569 22.67 -1.35 29.63
C LYS A 569 23.63 -0.17 29.78
N LYS A 570 24.11 0.38 28.65
CA LYS A 570 25.04 1.52 28.64
C LYS A 570 24.41 2.77 29.26
N VAL A 571 23.17 3.10 28.91
CA VAL A 571 22.48 4.28 29.45
C VAL A 571 22.13 4.12 30.93
N ALA A 572 21.68 2.93 31.35
CA ALA A 572 21.34 2.66 32.75
C ALA A 572 22.55 2.74 33.69
N GLN A 573 23.76 2.42 33.21
CA GLN A 573 24.99 2.46 34.00
C GLN A 573 25.63 3.86 34.10
N MET A 574 25.21 4.82 33.26
CA MET A 574 25.83 6.15 33.23
C MET A 574 25.43 7.00 34.44
N THR A 575 26.43 7.51 35.15
CA THR A 575 26.25 8.53 36.18
C THR A 575 26.18 9.90 35.50
N HIS A 576 24.96 10.41 35.30
CA HIS A 576 24.76 11.72 34.69
C HIS A 576 25.31 12.83 35.59
N THR A 577 26.43 13.44 35.19
CA THR A 577 27.12 14.51 35.92
C THR A 577 26.74 15.91 35.43
N LYS A 578 26.06 16.03 34.28
CA LYS A 578 25.66 17.30 33.67
C LYS A 578 24.14 17.52 33.73
N PRO A 579 23.67 18.76 33.94
CA PRO A 579 22.25 19.09 33.84
C PRO A 579 21.74 18.85 32.42
N SER A 580 20.56 18.24 32.30
CA SER A 580 19.90 17.99 31.02
C SER A 580 19.05 19.19 30.60
N LEU A 581 18.84 19.35 29.29
CA LEU A 581 17.74 20.16 28.80
C LEU A 581 16.41 19.45 29.12
N PRO A 582 15.30 20.18 29.36
CA PRO A 582 13.99 19.56 29.61
C PRO A 582 13.54 18.59 28.50
N SER A 583 14.02 18.77 27.26
CA SER A 583 13.79 17.85 26.15
C SER A 583 14.48 16.48 26.30
N ASN A 584 15.60 16.43 27.03
CA ASN A 584 16.51 15.30 27.12
C ASN A 584 16.29 14.46 28.39
N THR A 585 15.12 14.58 28.99
CA THR A 585 14.73 13.82 30.18
C THR A 585 13.26 13.42 30.07
N ALA A 586 12.85 12.45 30.88
CA ALA A 586 11.46 12.02 30.93
C ALA A 586 10.57 13.17 31.43
N THR A 587 9.47 13.40 30.72
CA THR A 587 8.49 14.45 31.00
C THR A 587 7.16 13.85 31.48
N PRO A 588 6.23 14.63 32.07
CA PRO A 588 4.86 14.18 32.35
C PRO A 588 4.18 13.50 31.16
N SER A 589 4.45 13.97 29.94
CA SER A 589 3.91 13.37 28.72
C SER A 589 4.48 11.98 28.46
N ASP A 590 5.77 11.74 28.73
CA ASP A 590 6.38 10.41 28.66
C ASP A 590 5.71 9.46 29.66
N PHE A 591 5.56 9.85 30.93
CA PHE A 591 4.90 9.01 31.94
C PHE A 591 3.43 8.71 31.62
N SER A 592 2.71 9.65 31.02
CA SER A 592 1.32 9.43 30.57
C SER A 592 1.26 8.43 29.41
N ALA A 593 2.24 8.48 28.50
CA ALA A 593 2.37 7.55 27.40
C ALA A 593 2.75 6.14 27.89
N LEU A 594 3.64 6.05 28.88
CA LEU A 594 4.00 4.80 29.58
C LEU A 594 2.80 4.16 30.28
N LEU A 595 1.96 4.96 30.95
CA LEU A 595 0.71 4.47 31.55
C LEU A 595 -0.19 3.85 30.48
N SER A 596 -0.31 4.49 29.32
CA SER A 596 -1.11 3.97 28.20
C SER A 596 -0.61 2.62 27.71
N ILE A 597 0.72 2.43 27.63
CA ILE A 597 1.32 1.14 27.28
C ILE A 597 1.01 0.05 28.33
N ILE A 598 1.18 0.35 29.62
CA ILE A 598 0.91 -0.59 30.72
C ILE A 598 -0.57 -1.02 30.70
N VAL A 599 -1.48 -0.07 30.52
CA VAL A 599 -2.92 -0.33 30.39
C VAL A 599 -3.21 -1.21 29.16
N ALA A 600 -2.58 -0.92 28.02
CA ALA A 600 -2.74 -1.72 26.80
C ALA A 600 -2.24 -3.18 26.97
N LEU A 601 -1.13 -3.39 27.69
CA LEU A 601 -0.63 -4.73 28.01
C LEU A 601 -1.62 -5.52 28.87
N HIS A 602 -2.17 -4.90 29.92
CA HIS A 602 -3.19 -5.53 30.76
C HIS A 602 -4.49 -5.83 30.02
N ARG A 603 -4.88 -5.00 29.05
CA ARG A 603 -6.04 -5.27 28.17
C ARG A 603 -5.83 -6.49 27.28
N ARG A 604 -4.58 -6.76 26.87
CA ARG A 604 -4.26 -7.81 25.90
C ARG A 604 -3.99 -9.16 26.55
N ASP A 605 -3.26 -9.18 27.67
CA ASP A 605 -3.13 -10.37 28.49
C ASP A 605 -3.02 -10.00 29.97
N ILE A 606 -4.16 -10.09 30.65
CA ILE A 606 -4.28 -9.75 32.06
C ILE A 606 -3.42 -10.64 32.96
N CYS A 607 -3.18 -11.90 32.59
CA CYS A 607 -2.47 -12.88 33.41
C CYS A 607 -0.95 -12.70 33.32
N GLN A 608 -0.41 -12.71 32.10
CA GLN A 608 1.04 -12.56 31.91
C GLN A 608 1.50 -11.13 32.26
N ALA A 609 0.70 -10.12 31.90
CA ALA A 609 1.00 -8.74 32.29
C ALA A 609 1.03 -8.60 33.82
N LEU A 610 0.10 -9.22 34.56
CA LEU A 610 0.11 -9.23 36.03
C LEU A 610 1.43 -9.80 36.59
N LEU A 611 1.85 -10.97 36.10
CA LEU A 611 3.03 -11.67 36.62
C LEU A 611 4.35 -10.91 36.36
N ILE A 612 4.44 -10.20 35.22
CA ILE A 612 5.67 -9.52 34.82
C ILE A 612 5.70 -8.06 35.33
N LEU A 613 4.56 -7.36 35.31
CA LEU A 613 4.50 -5.94 35.65
C LEU A 613 4.45 -5.71 37.15
N VAL A 614 3.82 -6.56 37.96
CA VAL A 614 3.75 -6.33 39.42
C VAL A 614 5.14 -6.24 40.05
N PRO A 615 6.07 -7.21 39.87
CA PRO A 615 7.44 -7.07 40.37
C PRO A 615 8.14 -5.78 39.91
N PHE A 616 7.93 -5.38 38.65
CA PHE A 616 8.50 -4.16 38.09
C PHE A 616 7.94 -2.88 38.73
N LEU A 617 6.61 -2.78 38.90
CA LEU A 617 5.95 -1.62 39.52
C LEU A 617 6.46 -1.40 40.95
N ARG A 618 6.70 -2.49 41.69
CA ARG A 618 7.26 -2.45 43.05
C ARG A 618 8.69 -1.92 43.06
N ALA A 619 9.53 -2.40 42.15
CA ALA A 619 10.89 -1.90 42.01
C ALA A 619 10.91 -0.41 41.64
N LEU A 620 9.97 0.03 40.79
CA LEU A 620 9.85 1.43 40.37
C LEU A 620 9.42 2.35 41.53
N ASP A 621 8.45 1.96 42.36
CA ASP A 621 8.07 2.72 43.57
C ASP A 621 9.20 2.74 44.61
N ASN A 622 9.86 1.60 44.84
CA ASN A 622 11.02 1.52 45.73
C ASN A 622 12.16 2.45 45.28
N HIS A 623 12.41 2.56 43.98
CA HIS A 623 13.39 3.50 43.45
C HIS A 623 13.01 4.96 43.75
N ALA A 624 11.74 5.35 43.51
CA ALA A 624 11.26 6.68 43.85
C ALA A 624 11.39 6.98 45.35
N ILE A 625 11.11 5.99 46.22
CA ILE A 625 11.30 6.11 47.68
C ILE A 625 12.77 6.31 48.03
N GLN A 626 13.67 5.50 47.47
CA GLN A 626 15.11 5.63 47.71
C GLN A 626 15.65 6.98 47.28
N LEU A 627 15.18 7.53 46.15
CA LEU A 627 15.55 8.87 45.70
C LEU A 627 15.05 9.95 46.67
N MET A 628 13.78 9.90 47.08
CA MET A 628 13.21 10.86 48.05
C MET A 628 13.92 10.80 49.42
N LEU A 629 14.29 9.60 49.87
CA LEU A 629 15.00 9.39 51.13
C LEU A 629 16.52 9.55 51.02
N GLY A 630 17.06 9.70 49.81
CA GLY A 630 18.49 9.73 49.56
C GLY A 630 19.17 11.00 50.11
N PRO A 631 20.47 10.94 50.48
CA PRO A 631 21.18 12.06 51.07
C PRO A 631 21.22 13.30 50.17
N GLY A 632 21.11 13.16 48.84
CA GLY A 632 21.08 14.30 47.90
C GLY A 632 19.81 15.16 47.99
N LEU A 633 18.66 14.57 48.30
CA LEU A 633 17.37 15.26 48.47
C LEU A 633 17.11 15.66 49.94
N GLN A 634 17.74 14.95 50.90
CA GLN A 634 17.63 15.24 52.33
C GLN A 634 18.64 16.29 52.85
N SER A 635 19.86 16.35 52.31
CA SER A 635 20.86 17.37 52.66
C SER A 635 20.51 18.77 52.15
N SER A 636 19.63 18.85 51.15
CA SER A 636 19.06 20.07 50.61
C SER A 636 17.82 20.52 51.40
N GLY A 637 17.88 20.42 52.75
CA GLY A 637 16.84 20.78 53.72
C GLY A 637 16.41 22.26 53.75
N SER A 638 16.16 22.85 52.59
CA SER A 638 15.72 24.22 52.41
C SER A 638 14.35 24.24 51.76
N ARG A 639 13.44 25.01 52.34
CA ARG A 639 12.17 25.44 51.71
C ARG A 639 12.40 26.37 50.49
N ARG A 640 13.65 26.67 50.13
CA ARG A 640 14.06 27.49 48.98
C ARG A 640 15.31 26.90 48.35
N GLY A 641 15.24 26.40 47.12
CA GLY A 641 16.39 25.90 46.38
C GLY A 641 17.45 26.98 46.19
N SER A 642 18.49 26.95 47.00
CA SER A 642 19.79 27.53 46.67
C SER A 642 20.83 26.78 47.47
N PHE A 643 21.93 26.41 46.82
CA PHE A 643 22.98 25.49 47.27
C PHE A 643 22.70 24.01 47.01
N ALA A 644 22.54 23.65 45.73
CA ALA A 644 23.15 22.41 45.27
C ALA A 644 24.66 22.49 45.56
N SER A 645 25.23 21.48 46.23
CA SER A 645 26.65 21.43 46.58
C SER A 645 27.52 21.17 45.34
N TRP A 646 27.68 22.17 44.49
CA TRP A 646 28.80 22.31 43.55
C TRP A 646 29.10 23.81 43.40
N ALA A 647 29.57 24.44 44.47
CA ALA A 647 30.09 25.79 44.40
C ALA A 647 31.47 25.78 43.74
N ALA A 648 31.55 26.20 42.48
CA ALA A 648 32.60 27.09 41.97
C ALA A 648 32.34 27.49 40.50
N SER A 649 31.49 28.51 40.27
CA SER A 649 31.84 29.63 39.36
C SER A 649 30.72 30.70 39.37
N PRO A 650 31.03 32.00 39.54
CA PRO A 650 30.02 33.07 39.63
C PRO A 650 29.37 33.51 38.29
N SER A 651 29.54 32.80 37.17
CA SER A 651 29.16 33.30 35.84
C SER A 651 27.97 32.63 35.15
N ALA A 652 27.27 31.67 35.75
CA ALA A 652 26.16 30.97 35.09
C ALA A 652 24.78 31.51 35.49
N ARG A 653 24.31 32.57 34.81
CA ARG A 653 22.89 32.94 34.76
C ARG A 653 22.21 32.13 33.64
N SER A 654 21.71 30.94 33.96
CA SER A 654 20.68 30.23 33.17
C SER A 654 20.08 29.12 34.05
N GLY A 655 18.79 29.24 34.37
CA GLY A 655 18.09 28.44 35.36
C GLY A 655 17.75 27.02 34.92
N LEU A 656 18.30 26.03 35.61
CA LEU A 656 17.85 24.64 35.59
C LEU A 656 17.97 24.09 37.01
N ASN A 657 16.83 23.99 37.70
CA ASN A 657 16.73 23.54 39.08
C ASN A 657 16.63 22.02 39.17
N VAL A 658 17.78 21.36 39.06
CA VAL A 658 17.94 19.89 39.08
C VAL A 658 17.21 19.21 40.26
N GLY A 659 17.06 19.88 41.40
CA GLY A 659 16.38 19.34 42.58
C GLY A 659 14.85 19.26 42.48
N VAL A 660 14.22 20.15 41.70
CA VAL A 660 12.75 20.15 41.51
C VAL A 660 12.35 19.09 40.49
N ASP A 661 13.12 18.94 39.41
CA ASP A 661 12.87 17.93 38.36
C ASP A 661 12.88 16.50 38.93
N GLU A 662 13.82 16.18 39.82
CA GLU A 662 13.90 14.85 40.43
C GLU A 662 12.71 14.56 41.36
N ARG A 663 12.19 15.58 42.08
CA ARG A 663 10.98 15.45 42.90
C ARG A 663 9.75 15.26 42.02
N ALA A 664 9.65 16.00 40.92
CA ALA A 664 8.57 15.91 39.96
C ALA A 664 8.53 14.54 39.26
N LYS A 665 9.69 14.00 38.88
CA LYS A 665 9.81 12.62 38.38
C LYS A 665 9.41 11.58 39.42
N CYS A 666 9.86 11.72 40.68
CA CYS A 666 9.44 10.80 41.74
C CYS A 666 7.91 10.82 41.91
N LYS A 667 7.29 12.01 41.90
CA LYS A 667 5.82 12.14 41.94
C LYS A 667 5.16 11.45 40.74
N ALA A 668 5.66 11.67 39.52
CA ALA A 668 5.15 11.05 38.29
C ALA A 668 5.30 9.52 38.28
N ILE A 669 6.43 8.99 38.76
CA ILE A 669 6.66 7.55 38.94
C ILE A 669 5.62 6.96 39.90
N ARG A 670 5.42 7.59 41.06
CA ARG A 670 4.49 7.08 42.07
C ARG A 670 3.04 7.15 41.61
N GLU A 671 2.69 8.18 40.84
CA GLU A 671 1.38 8.28 40.20
C GLU A 671 1.19 7.21 39.13
N LEU A 672 2.20 6.96 38.28
CA LEU A 672 2.20 5.87 37.31
C LEU A 672 1.97 4.52 37.98
N VAL A 673 2.68 4.24 39.09
CA VAL A 673 2.52 3.00 39.85
C VAL A 673 1.13 2.88 40.45
N ALA A 674 0.64 3.92 41.14
CA ALA A 674 -0.68 3.90 41.75
C ALA A 674 -1.81 3.73 40.72
N ARG A 675 -1.73 4.39 39.56
CA ARG A 675 -2.69 4.21 38.46
C ARG A 675 -2.59 2.84 37.80
N SER A 676 -1.39 2.27 37.71
CA SER A 676 -1.21 0.90 37.20
C SER A 676 -1.86 -0.11 38.14
N TRP A 677 -1.71 0.05 39.47
CA TRP A 677 -2.42 -0.75 40.47
C TRP A 677 -3.94 -0.56 40.41
N TYR A 678 -4.42 0.66 40.15
CA TYR A 678 -5.84 0.92 39.93
C TYR A 678 -6.37 0.13 38.73
N GLU A 679 -5.66 0.17 37.59
CA GLU A 679 -6.02 -0.60 36.39
C GLU A 679 -6.01 -2.11 36.67
N ILE A 680 -5.02 -2.63 37.41
CA ILE A 680 -5.00 -4.04 37.83
C ILE A 680 -6.26 -4.36 38.63
N GLY A 681 -6.61 -3.54 39.63
CA GLY A 681 -7.82 -3.73 40.42
C GLY A 681 -9.09 -3.69 39.58
N ASP A 682 -9.19 -2.77 38.63
CA ASP A 682 -10.35 -2.64 37.74
C ASP A 682 -10.49 -3.84 36.79
N ARG A 683 -9.39 -4.28 36.17
CA ARG A 683 -9.37 -5.42 35.24
C ARG A 683 -9.75 -6.74 35.90
N TRP A 684 -9.33 -6.94 37.15
CA TRP A 684 -9.69 -8.13 37.94
C TRP A 684 -11.00 -7.98 38.71
N GLY A 685 -11.69 -6.83 38.61
CA GLY A 685 -12.92 -6.57 39.36
C GLY A 685 -12.73 -6.54 40.89
N ASN A 686 -11.53 -6.19 41.35
CA ASN A 686 -11.14 -6.24 42.75
C ASN A 686 -11.15 -4.84 43.39
N GLU A 687 -12.26 -4.52 44.05
CA GLU A 687 -12.48 -3.23 44.70
C GLU A 687 -11.48 -2.94 45.83
N ARG A 688 -10.93 -3.97 46.48
CA ARG A 688 -9.94 -3.76 47.55
C ARG A 688 -8.62 -3.23 46.99
N ILE A 689 -8.16 -3.74 45.85
CA ILE A 689 -6.97 -3.23 45.16
C ILE A 689 -7.22 -1.81 44.67
N LYS A 690 -8.40 -1.54 44.09
CA LYS A 690 -8.79 -0.18 43.66
C LYS A 690 -8.78 0.82 44.82
N GLN A 691 -9.27 0.43 45.99
CA GLN A 691 -9.21 1.25 47.20
C GLN A 691 -7.77 1.54 47.62
N LEU A 692 -6.90 0.52 47.68
CA LEU A 692 -5.48 0.71 48.05
C LEU A 692 -4.75 1.64 47.06
N ALA A 693 -5.04 1.52 45.76
CA ALA A 693 -4.53 2.41 44.73
C ALA A 693 -5.08 3.83 44.86
N SER A 694 -6.39 3.97 45.11
CA SER A 694 -7.06 5.26 45.31
C SER A 694 -6.54 5.99 46.54
N ASP A 695 -6.28 5.27 47.65
CA ASP A 695 -5.65 5.81 48.85
C ASP A 695 -4.22 6.31 48.57
N GLY A 696 -3.50 5.64 47.66
CA GLY A 696 -2.23 6.12 47.12
C GLY A 696 -2.39 7.43 46.33
N LEU A 697 -3.30 7.45 45.36
CA LEU A 697 -3.56 8.62 44.51
C LEU A 697 -4.01 9.84 45.33
N ASN A 698 -4.88 9.63 46.33
CA ASN A 698 -5.32 10.67 47.25
C ASN A 698 -4.16 11.26 48.07
N ARG A 699 -3.12 10.47 48.38
CA ARG A 699 -1.89 10.96 49.03
C ARG A 699 -1.01 11.77 48.10
N ILE A 700 -0.97 11.46 46.81
CA ILE A 700 -0.21 12.21 45.80
C ILE A 700 -0.82 13.60 45.55
N GLY A 701 -2.14 13.71 45.71
CA GLY A 701 -2.92 14.93 45.52
C GLY A 701 -3.11 15.25 44.05
N ILE A 702 -2.64 16.42 43.60
CA ILE A 702 -2.84 16.89 42.22
C ILE A 702 -2.13 15.95 41.24
N THR A 703 -2.90 15.46 40.27
CA THR A 703 -2.46 14.61 39.15
C THR A 703 -1.49 15.35 38.22
N LEU A 704 -0.38 14.71 37.86
CA LEU A 704 0.55 15.14 36.81
C LEU A 704 0.29 14.41 35.47
N LEU A 705 -0.31 13.22 35.51
CA LEU A 705 -0.46 12.36 34.34
C LEU A 705 -1.83 12.54 33.68
N SER A 706 -1.86 12.66 32.35
CA SER A 706 -3.12 12.62 31.61
C SER A 706 -3.76 11.23 31.71
N GLN A 707 -5.04 11.12 31.38
CA GLN A 707 -5.69 9.82 31.27
C GLN A 707 -5.05 9.00 30.14
N PRO A 708 -5.08 7.66 30.23
CA PRO A 708 -4.60 6.79 29.15
C PRO A 708 -5.35 7.06 27.85
N THR A 709 -4.61 7.28 26.77
CA THR A 709 -5.20 7.51 25.44
C THR A 709 -5.66 6.18 24.85
N GLN A 710 -6.92 6.10 24.38
CA GLN A 710 -7.35 5.01 23.52
C GLN A 710 -6.88 5.28 22.10
N ILE A 711 -6.13 4.35 21.52
CA ILE A 711 -5.64 4.47 20.15
C ILE A 711 -6.58 3.69 19.25
N ASP A 712 -7.08 4.35 18.21
CA ASP A 712 -7.76 3.63 17.14
C ASP A 712 -6.70 2.92 16.29
N VAL A 713 -6.72 1.58 16.33
CA VAL A 713 -5.75 0.74 15.63
C VAL A 713 -5.87 0.90 14.10
N ARG A 714 -7.00 1.41 13.59
CA ARG A 714 -7.23 1.69 12.16
C ARG A 714 -6.76 3.08 11.74
N GLU A 715 -6.45 3.96 12.69
CA GLU A 715 -6.03 5.32 12.38
C GLU A 715 -4.56 5.36 11.97
N GLN A 716 -4.30 5.67 10.70
CA GLN A 716 -2.96 5.93 10.21
C GLN A 716 -2.46 7.30 10.71
N PRO A 717 -1.33 7.38 11.43
CA PRO A 717 -0.77 8.66 11.84
C PRO A 717 -0.26 9.43 10.61
N MET A 718 -0.62 10.72 10.53
CA MET A 718 -0.02 11.62 9.55
C MET A 718 1.38 12.03 9.99
N PHE A 719 2.36 11.90 9.09
CA PHE A 719 3.69 12.43 9.34
C PHE A 719 3.70 13.96 9.19
N GLY A 720 4.27 14.64 10.19
CA GLY A 720 4.48 16.08 10.18
C GLY A 720 5.84 16.43 10.78
N LEU A 721 6.50 17.44 10.21
CA LEU A 721 7.82 17.87 10.68
C LEU A 721 7.75 18.57 12.03
N GLN A 722 6.65 19.28 12.30
CA GLN A 722 6.36 19.80 13.63
C GLN A 722 6.16 18.64 14.61
N THR A 723 7.05 18.55 15.59
CA THR A 723 6.93 17.58 16.68
C THR A 723 5.86 18.04 17.67
N PRO A 724 5.10 17.10 18.26
CA PRO A 724 4.30 17.41 19.44
C PRO A 724 5.21 17.98 20.53
N GLN A 725 4.79 19.05 21.18
CA GLN A 725 5.53 19.60 22.31
C GLN A 725 5.26 18.77 23.56
N ALA A 726 6.32 18.37 24.26
CA ALA A 726 6.20 17.72 25.56
C ALA A 726 5.65 18.71 26.58
N MET A 727 4.71 18.26 27.41
CA MET A 727 4.36 18.97 28.63
C MET A 727 5.56 18.86 29.57
N LEU A 728 6.13 20.00 29.98
CA LEU A 728 7.25 20.03 30.92
C LEU A 728 6.76 19.94 32.36
N PHE A 729 7.65 19.55 33.27
CA PHE A 729 7.37 19.66 34.69
C PHE A 729 7.17 21.13 35.11
N PRO A 730 6.40 21.40 36.17
CA PRO A 730 6.24 22.74 36.73
C PRO A 730 7.60 23.35 37.11
N SER A 731 7.72 24.68 36.98
CA SER A 731 8.89 25.41 37.47
C SER A 731 9.02 25.33 39.00
N GLU A 732 10.14 25.74 39.59
CA GLU A 732 10.26 25.80 41.06
C GLU A 732 9.19 26.70 41.68
N ASP A 733 8.88 27.83 41.05
CA ASP A 733 7.88 28.80 41.53
C ASP A 733 6.45 28.24 41.45
N ASP A 734 6.18 27.37 40.47
CA ASP A 734 4.89 26.72 40.28
C ASP A 734 4.80 25.37 41.02
N TRP A 735 5.94 24.79 41.43
CA TRP A 735 5.98 23.49 42.09
C TRP A 735 5.15 23.51 43.37
N ASP A 736 5.25 24.56 44.18
CA ASP A 736 4.45 24.69 45.41
C ASP A 736 2.93 24.73 45.15
N GLN A 737 2.49 25.09 43.92
CA GLN A 737 1.08 25.09 43.54
C GLN A 737 0.59 23.71 43.08
N VAL A 738 1.48 22.88 42.54
CA VAL A 738 1.17 21.53 42.01
C VAL A 738 1.59 20.43 43.00
N HIS A 739 2.42 20.78 43.98
CA HIS A 739 2.87 19.95 45.08
C HIS A 739 1.94 20.11 46.28
N ASP A 740 0.73 19.58 46.13
CA ASP A 740 -0.18 19.33 47.23
C ASP A 740 -0.20 17.81 47.45
N GLY A 741 0.26 17.33 48.62
CA GLY A 741 0.32 15.88 48.90
C GLY A 741 1.56 15.42 49.68
N GLU A 742 1.92 14.15 49.45
CA GLU A 742 2.88 13.37 50.24
C GLU A 742 4.25 14.06 50.42
N SER A 743 4.69 14.16 51.69
CA SER A 743 5.92 14.85 52.08
C SER A 743 7.17 14.14 51.51
N SER A 744 8.20 14.90 51.15
CA SER A 744 9.52 14.39 50.71
C SER A 744 10.27 13.50 51.74
N LYS A 745 9.66 13.20 52.89
CA LYS A 745 10.17 12.30 53.94
C LYS A 745 9.41 10.97 54.05
N THR A 746 8.44 10.70 53.18
CA THR A 746 7.68 9.45 53.24
C THR A 746 8.49 8.29 52.69
N GLY A 747 8.88 7.38 53.58
CA GLY A 747 9.53 6.11 53.23
C GLY A 747 8.57 4.94 53.02
N ARG A 748 7.27 5.22 52.82
CA ARG A 748 6.24 4.18 52.67
C ARG A 748 5.88 3.98 51.20
N PRO A 749 5.58 2.73 50.78
CA PRO A 749 5.02 2.43 49.47
C PRO A 749 3.77 3.27 49.13
N ILE A 750 3.62 3.64 47.87
CA ILE A 750 2.45 4.39 47.39
C ILE A 750 1.18 3.54 47.37
N VAL A 751 1.31 2.24 47.15
CA VAL A 751 0.27 1.25 47.37
C VAL A 751 0.80 0.26 48.40
N ASP A 752 -0.03 -0.24 49.32
CA ASP A 752 0.39 -1.32 50.23
C ASP A 752 0.51 -2.62 49.43
N GLU A 753 1.67 -2.80 48.79
CA GLU A 753 1.94 -3.87 47.82
C GLU A 753 1.75 -5.26 48.45
N LEU A 754 2.11 -5.42 49.72
CA LEU A 754 1.97 -6.70 50.42
C LEU A 754 0.50 -7.05 50.62
N LYS A 755 -0.34 -6.08 51.01
CA LYS A 755 -1.78 -6.28 51.08
C LYS A 755 -2.41 -6.48 49.71
N ALA A 756 -1.97 -5.73 48.69
CA ALA A 756 -2.47 -5.87 47.33
C ALA A 756 -2.14 -7.26 46.76
N ILE A 757 -0.91 -7.74 46.94
CA ILE A 757 -0.49 -9.10 46.56
C ILE A 757 -1.29 -10.15 47.35
N ASP A 758 -1.46 -10.00 48.66
CA ASP A 758 -2.26 -10.95 49.45
C ASP A 758 -3.70 -11.03 48.92
N VAL A 759 -4.30 -9.88 48.56
CA VAL A 759 -5.63 -9.85 47.94
C VAL A 759 -5.64 -10.58 46.59
N ILE A 760 -4.67 -10.33 45.70
CA ILE A 760 -4.55 -11.00 44.40
C ILE A 760 -4.39 -12.51 44.57
N VAL A 761 -3.51 -12.92 45.47
CA VAL A 761 -3.11 -14.32 45.68
C VAL A 761 -4.24 -15.13 46.32
N ASN A 762 -5.16 -14.48 47.03
CA ASN A 762 -6.37 -15.11 47.58
C ASN A 762 -7.58 -15.03 46.64
N ASP A 763 -7.48 -14.35 45.50
CA ASP A 763 -8.59 -14.16 44.57
C ASP A 763 -8.81 -15.43 43.73
N PRO A 764 -9.97 -16.12 43.85
CA PRO A 764 -10.26 -17.33 43.10
C PRO A 764 -10.21 -17.13 41.59
N SER A 765 -10.59 -15.94 41.10
CA SER A 765 -10.61 -15.61 39.68
C SER A 765 -9.18 -15.55 39.12
N VAL A 766 -8.25 -14.99 39.91
CA VAL A 766 -6.83 -14.91 39.54
C VAL A 766 -6.19 -16.30 39.53
N ILE A 767 -6.43 -17.10 40.56
CA ILE A 767 -5.91 -18.48 40.64
C ILE A 767 -6.40 -19.31 39.45
N ALA A 768 -7.70 -19.24 39.14
CA ALA A 768 -8.29 -19.96 38.02
C ALA A 768 -7.71 -19.49 36.67
N ALA A 769 -7.61 -18.19 36.43
CA ALA A 769 -7.17 -17.63 35.15
C ALA A 769 -5.66 -17.83 34.89
N THR A 770 -4.84 -17.75 35.94
CA THR A 770 -3.39 -17.98 35.85
C THR A 770 -3.04 -19.46 35.85
N GLY A 771 -3.89 -20.32 36.43
CA GLY A 771 -3.61 -21.74 36.59
C GLY A 771 -2.45 -22.04 37.54
N LEU A 772 -2.03 -21.07 38.38
CA LEU A 772 -0.96 -21.21 39.37
C LEU A 772 -1.53 -21.50 40.76
N THR A 773 -0.77 -22.20 41.59
CA THR A 773 -1.11 -22.33 43.01
C THR A 773 -0.90 -21.02 43.75
N LYS A 774 -1.57 -20.87 44.90
CA LYS A 774 -1.40 -19.72 45.79
C LYS A 774 0.09 -19.43 46.10
N ALA A 775 0.86 -20.48 46.38
CA ALA A 775 2.29 -20.36 46.70
C ALA A 775 3.12 -19.90 45.50
N GLU A 776 2.88 -20.48 44.31
CA GLU A 776 3.58 -20.09 43.07
C GLU A 776 3.24 -18.64 42.67
N LEU A 777 1.99 -18.23 42.82
CA LEU A 777 1.55 -16.87 42.51
C LEU A 777 2.19 -15.87 43.48
N LEU A 778 2.24 -16.20 44.78
CA LEU A 778 2.92 -15.39 45.79
C LEU A 778 4.41 -15.25 45.46
N GLU A 779 5.10 -16.35 45.16
CA GLU A 779 6.52 -16.35 44.81
C GLU A 779 6.80 -15.47 43.57
N ARG A 780 5.97 -15.57 42.53
CA ARG A 780 6.14 -14.79 41.30
C ARG A 780 5.86 -13.29 41.49
N LEU A 781 4.83 -12.92 42.24
CA LEU A 781 4.49 -11.51 42.48
C LEU A 781 5.42 -10.84 43.50
N GLN A 782 5.98 -11.63 44.43
CA GLN A 782 6.94 -11.13 45.42
C GLN A 782 8.37 -11.06 44.91
N LEU A 783 8.64 -11.68 43.77
CA LEU A 783 9.92 -11.72 43.10
C LEU A 783 10.60 -10.34 43.04
N GLU A 784 11.87 -10.28 43.42
CA GLU A 784 12.65 -9.06 43.29
C GLU A 784 12.98 -8.81 41.81
N TRP A 785 12.49 -7.68 41.29
CA TRP A 785 12.81 -7.21 39.95
C TRP A 785 14.07 -6.37 39.99
N THR A 786 15.02 -6.67 39.09
CA THR A 786 16.21 -5.85 38.86
C THR A 786 16.38 -5.59 37.37
N PHE A 787 17.05 -4.49 37.03
CA PHE A 787 17.34 -4.13 35.65
C PHE A 787 18.16 -5.23 34.95
N GLU A 788 19.20 -5.74 35.59
CA GLU A 788 20.08 -6.79 35.08
C GLU A 788 19.29 -8.06 34.77
N ARG A 789 18.41 -8.47 35.70
CA ARG A 789 17.57 -9.64 35.51
C ARG A 789 16.61 -9.47 34.33
N ALA A 790 15.98 -8.31 34.19
CA ALA A 790 15.05 -8.04 33.10
C ALA A 790 15.77 -8.14 31.74
N VAL A 791 16.96 -7.53 31.61
CA VAL A 791 17.75 -7.61 30.39
C VAL A 791 18.28 -9.02 30.13
N ASP A 792 18.63 -9.78 31.17
CA ASP A 792 19.06 -11.17 31.06
C ASP A 792 17.91 -12.10 30.64
N VAL A 793 16.68 -11.86 31.12
CA VAL A 793 15.49 -12.59 30.64
C VAL A 793 15.24 -12.27 29.17
N ALA A 794 15.34 -10.99 28.78
CA ALA A 794 15.15 -10.55 27.41
C ALA A 794 16.21 -11.09 26.43
N SER A 795 17.46 -11.28 26.88
CA SER A 795 18.60 -11.68 26.02
C SER A 795 18.78 -13.19 25.87
N LYS A 796 18.15 -14.01 26.70
CA LYS A 796 18.29 -15.48 26.65
C LYS A 796 17.86 -16.06 25.29
N GLU A 797 18.74 -16.78 24.63
CA GLU A 797 18.38 -17.71 23.56
C GLU A 797 17.51 -18.82 24.14
N THR A 798 16.39 -19.14 23.49
CA THR A 798 15.27 -19.86 24.13
C THR A 798 15.62 -21.29 24.55
N TYR A 799 15.78 -21.56 25.86
CA TYR A 799 15.10 -22.64 26.59
C TYR A 799 15.43 -22.51 28.10
N ASN A 800 14.48 -22.08 28.94
CA ASN A 800 14.59 -22.30 30.38
C ASN A 800 13.29 -22.86 30.95
N LYS A 801 13.42 -24.06 31.48
CA LYS A 801 12.42 -25.06 31.86
C LYS A 801 11.55 -24.68 33.07
N PHE A 802 11.53 -23.41 33.49
CA PHE A 802 11.02 -23.01 34.79
C PHE A 802 9.77 -22.10 34.77
N VAL A 803 9.44 -21.45 33.65
CA VAL A 803 8.39 -20.41 33.65
C VAL A 803 7.03 -20.89 33.15
N THR A 804 6.98 -21.83 32.21
CA THR A 804 5.75 -22.20 31.48
C THR A 804 5.14 -23.57 31.85
N ASP A 805 5.87 -24.47 32.50
CA ASP A 805 5.44 -25.89 32.60
C ASP A 805 4.18 -26.11 33.48
N GLY A 806 3.90 -25.22 34.44
CA GLY A 806 2.71 -25.31 35.31
C GLY A 806 1.40 -24.85 34.65
N ILE A 807 1.45 -23.74 33.91
CA ILE A 807 0.29 -23.15 33.22
C ILE A 807 -0.01 -23.92 31.92
N VAL A 808 1.05 -24.30 31.19
CA VAL A 808 0.94 -24.99 29.90
C VAL A 808 0.46 -26.44 30.04
N LYS A 809 0.96 -27.22 31.01
CA LYS A 809 0.44 -28.58 31.25
C LYS A 809 -1.03 -28.56 31.70
N ARG A 810 -1.46 -27.58 32.51
CA ARG A 810 -2.85 -27.48 32.95
C ARG A 810 -3.79 -27.04 31.84
N ARG A 811 -3.48 -26.01 31.04
CA ARG A 811 -4.30 -25.60 29.89
C ARG A 811 -4.40 -26.67 28.81
N MET A 812 -3.33 -27.42 28.55
CA MET A 812 -3.37 -28.61 27.67
C MET A 812 -4.30 -29.68 28.24
N SER A 813 -4.24 -29.97 29.55
CA SER A 813 -5.13 -30.95 30.20
C SER A 813 -6.59 -30.51 30.25
N GLU A 814 -6.88 -29.21 30.38
CA GLU A 814 -8.24 -28.67 30.36
C GLU A 814 -8.80 -28.60 28.94
N SER A 815 -7.99 -28.30 27.92
CA SER A 815 -8.39 -28.37 26.51
C SER A 815 -8.62 -29.82 26.04
N GLN A 816 -7.85 -30.78 26.55
CA GLN A 816 -8.10 -32.21 26.34
C GLN A 816 -9.40 -32.64 27.04
N ASN A 817 -9.57 -32.29 28.32
CA ASN A 817 -10.78 -32.60 29.10
C ASN A 817 -12.06 -31.93 28.54
N ASN A 818 -11.97 -30.75 27.92
CA ASN A 818 -13.11 -30.09 27.26
C ASN A 818 -13.43 -30.69 25.88
N ARG A 819 -12.46 -31.32 25.21
CA ARG A 819 -12.73 -32.15 24.02
C ARG A 819 -13.39 -33.46 24.41
N ASP A 820 -12.94 -34.08 25.50
CA ASP A 820 -13.49 -35.34 25.99
C ASP A 820 -14.90 -35.17 26.63
N ARG A 821 -15.19 -34.02 27.26
CA ARG A 821 -16.55 -33.70 27.76
C ARG A 821 -17.57 -33.36 26.67
N LYS A 822 -17.14 -33.10 25.43
CA LYS A 822 -18.05 -32.83 24.30
C LYS A 822 -18.49 -34.10 23.55
N HIS A 823 -17.95 -35.27 23.90
CA HIS A 823 -18.39 -36.56 23.37
C HIS A 823 -19.08 -37.37 24.47
N ILE A 824 -20.31 -36.99 24.81
CA ILE A 824 -21.23 -37.92 25.45
C ILE A 824 -21.57 -39.00 24.41
N SER A 825 -21.32 -40.26 24.73
CA SER A 825 -21.61 -41.35 23.79
C SER A 825 -23.12 -41.58 23.68
N VAL A 826 -23.60 -41.99 22.50
CA VAL A 826 -25.02 -42.33 22.26
C VAL A 826 -25.52 -43.42 23.22
N VAL A 827 -24.61 -44.25 23.75
CA VAL A 827 -24.90 -45.32 24.72
C VAL A 827 -25.25 -44.75 26.10
N GLU A 828 -24.51 -43.74 26.57
CA GLU A 828 -24.77 -43.09 27.86
C GLU A 828 -26.07 -42.26 27.85
N LEU A 829 -26.40 -41.64 26.72
CA LEU A 829 -27.71 -40.99 26.52
C LEU A 829 -28.86 -41.99 26.49
N ARG A 830 -28.63 -43.20 25.97
CA ARG A 830 -29.63 -44.27 25.91
C ARG A 830 -29.92 -44.86 27.29
N GLU A 831 -28.90 -45.12 28.11
CA GLU A 831 -29.08 -45.56 29.51
C GLU A 831 -29.76 -44.49 30.39
N ALA A 832 -29.45 -43.21 30.17
CA ALA A 832 -30.09 -42.11 30.89
C ALA A 832 -31.58 -41.91 30.51
N LEU A 833 -31.98 -42.30 29.30
CA LEU A 833 -33.36 -42.22 28.81
C LEU A 833 -34.18 -43.48 29.15
N GLU A 834 -33.58 -44.66 29.16
CA GLU A 834 -34.26 -45.92 29.52
C GLU A 834 -34.58 -46.02 31.02
N SER A 835 -33.89 -45.26 31.88
CA SER A 835 -34.07 -45.26 33.34
C SER A 835 -35.22 -44.38 33.88
N ARG A 836 -36.00 -43.71 33.01
CA ARG A 836 -37.15 -42.89 33.44
C ARG A 836 -38.49 -43.52 33.01
N THR A 837 -38.98 -44.46 33.81
CA THR A 837 -40.33 -45.03 33.71
C THR A 837 -41.35 -44.24 34.55
N SER A 838 -42.14 -43.39 33.86
CA SER A 838 -43.56 -43.00 34.15
C SER A 838 -43.93 -42.23 35.45
N PRO A 839 -45.16 -41.67 35.58
CA PRO A 839 -45.95 -40.87 34.62
C PRO A 839 -46.57 -39.62 35.27
N CYS A 840 -46.81 -38.52 34.53
CA CYS A 840 -47.83 -37.53 34.89
C CYS A 840 -48.48 -36.95 33.63
N ILE A 841 -49.76 -37.29 33.49
CA ILE A 841 -50.70 -36.92 32.44
C ILE A 841 -51.12 -35.45 32.62
N SER A 842 -51.16 -34.67 31.54
CA SER A 842 -52.18 -33.62 31.34
C SER A 842 -52.20 -33.11 29.89
N ARG A 843 -53.13 -33.70 29.13
CA ARG A 843 -53.94 -33.14 28.02
C ARG A 843 -53.56 -31.73 27.48
N ASN A 844 -53.03 -31.68 26.25
CA ASN A 844 -53.80 -31.23 25.08
C ASN A 844 -53.01 -31.42 23.78
N SER A 845 -53.72 -31.96 22.80
CA SER A 845 -53.35 -32.42 21.47
C SER A 845 -52.60 -31.43 20.57
N LYS A 846 -51.57 -31.91 19.87
CA LYS A 846 -51.64 -32.30 18.45
C LYS A 846 -50.46 -33.22 18.11
N GLU A 847 -50.80 -34.40 17.60
CA GLU A 847 -49.88 -35.45 17.16
C GLU A 847 -48.95 -34.95 16.06
N VAL A 848 -47.65 -35.20 16.22
CA VAL A 848 -46.68 -35.23 15.11
C VAL A 848 -46.11 -36.63 15.10
N ASP A 849 -46.34 -37.31 13.98
CA ASP A 849 -45.97 -38.69 13.69
C ASP A 849 -44.44 -38.86 13.70
N VAL A 850 -43.93 -39.59 14.69
CA VAL A 850 -42.49 -39.80 14.94
C VAL A 850 -41.87 -40.77 13.93
N ASP A 851 -42.69 -41.58 13.25
CA ASP A 851 -42.21 -42.57 12.28
C ASP A 851 -41.80 -41.95 10.93
N PHE A 852 -42.17 -40.68 10.67
CA PHE A 852 -41.74 -39.98 9.45
C PHE A 852 -40.31 -39.43 9.52
N VAL A 853 -39.76 -39.21 10.73
CA VAL A 853 -38.45 -38.56 10.91
C VAL A 853 -37.30 -39.57 10.97
N LEU A 854 -37.55 -40.81 11.39
CA LEU A 854 -36.49 -41.81 11.58
C LEU A 854 -36.02 -42.52 10.30
N ASN A 855 -36.72 -42.37 9.17
CA ASN A 855 -36.38 -43.08 7.92
C ASN A 855 -35.50 -42.27 6.93
N ARG A 856 -34.76 -41.25 7.40
CA ARG A 856 -33.89 -40.46 6.49
C ARG A 856 -32.55 -39.97 7.06
N ILE A 857 -31.95 -40.74 7.96
CA ILE A 857 -30.52 -40.61 8.34
C ILE A 857 -29.75 -41.81 7.82
#